data_AF-A0A9P0KJ22-F1
#
_entry.id   AF-A0A9P0KJ22-F1
#
_cell.length_a   1.000
_cell.length_b   1.000
_cell.length_c   1.000
_cell.angle_alpha   90.00
_cell.angle_beta   90.00
_cell.angle_gamma   90.00
#
_symmetry.space_group_name_H-M   'P 1'
#
loop_
_entity.id
_entity.type
_entity.pdbx_description
1 polymer ?
#
loop_
_entity_poly.entity_id
_entity_poly.type
_entity_poly.pdbx_seq_one_letter_code
_entity_poly.pdbx_strand_id
1 'polypeptide(L)'
;MFDDLDDDDDIDLLPEEQTIDEDDRKRGTNKPDIGELLSTAMKSDMSAAIHKHSQAAVTQQHPQRGLHRQYSAPLSRKRSTRSSTRSQLSAAFSAPPTIDEHDVRSVRIQEEPETEEEPLPGTSKDEDFSELTETKDTIGRKILQMLLFIWAFIESSMISLTNFLNKYSRDYRYVLKVLSKEKKILKEKTAYSVGLRVGPGQMWHPAGSYHSLLRQSMKTSPTPSIIHPEVEELSQYDQPTIVRLLLAIWYIVMSRSEILCYSVIFLNQMKTSTLITLPLPMMVFFWGSLTIPRPSKTFWVTIIAYTEAIVLLKCIFQFDILQGGSSALNNVDSGPLMPTKLLGLYRKEAYAMWDLILLLVVFFHRVMLKSLGIWTTSPPTTVAILSGGEYRLEDGHLIPICSSSPKTDSDNTEHDTPNSAAKSQNRSKPSSGRSSPGGEIVSVEVKKEVPFRYYSKTVQMGFAKYGDGFKTWLHQLLDPTSRVAADVYSLMFLCDFINFFVILFGYSSFGAQQDGGVSSYLEDNRVPVLFLFMLILQFMLIVIDRGIYLRKNILAKIIFQFLQIILLHIWLFIVFPVITGSKCNTVLPPQIYYMVKCFYLLLSAYQIRCGYPTRILGNFLCKGYGYVNMFCFRGFMLVPFLFELRTCMDWMWTETSMTVFDWIKMEDIFAHIFLLKCQRHAEDEFPQPRGEKKNPIPKYLMGGAMLAVIIGIIWFPLVFFSLGNAVGETNVPYDVTLEIRIGPYEPIYRMSAQSNSIYSFKPHQLDQLRMIYNNIKSSGTFINNYEAADIAAVKLSIDSGNIWGISPPDRKRMVAEINSTNPVQVRLDYKISHQTSKPEDTGIIRKGIAITLPAETEDRTNLLKMLEGQPAEPVLLQYLLPKFIKVTNRGTAEPVQELMLPKPDEKAAFLRNITTNLNKTGEEEWWRIREECNDTNFELFLKDLPYQDCSNSIILYTFNDKVFPPTLEFISGGGIIGLYTTLVLVASRVLRGFFADQCGKIMFEDLPNVDRVLQLCLDIYLVREACEFALEEDLFAKLVFLFRSPETLIKWTRPKEELADDEDDEDPEGGAGDH
;
A
#
# COMPACT_ATOMS: atom_id res chain seq x y z
N MET A 1 -21.07 18.16 -27.39
CA MET A 1 -20.98 19.50 -28.01
C MET A 1 -20.85 20.50 -26.87
N PHE A 2 -19.68 20.84 -26.36
CA PHE A 2 -18.30 20.79 -26.86
C PHE A 2 -17.45 20.11 -25.77
N ASP A 3 -16.78 19.00 -26.08
CA ASP A 3 -15.38 18.93 -26.52
C ASP A 3 -14.41 19.28 -25.39
N ASP A 4 -14.11 18.28 -24.55
CA ASP A 4 -12.73 18.13 -24.08
C ASP A 4 -11.98 17.52 -25.26
N LEU A 5 -11.50 18.43 -26.09
CA LEU A 5 -10.32 18.35 -26.94
C LEU A 5 -9.71 16.95 -27.02
N ASP A 6 -9.85 16.34 -28.19
CA ASP A 6 -8.78 15.52 -28.75
C ASP A 6 -7.44 16.22 -28.46
N ASP A 7 -6.46 15.46 -27.98
CA ASP A 7 -5.08 15.90 -27.67
C ASP A 7 -4.29 16.35 -28.94
N ASP A 8 -4.98 16.91 -29.94
CA ASP A 8 -4.47 17.51 -31.17
C ASP A 8 -4.89 19.00 -31.32
N ASP A 9 -5.24 19.66 -30.21
CA ASP A 9 -5.23 21.12 -30.19
C ASP A 9 -3.79 21.63 -30.23
N ASP A 10 -3.32 21.87 -31.46
CA ASP A 10 -2.26 22.81 -31.78
C ASP A 10 -2.63 24.17 -31.16
N ILE A 11 -2.30 24.34 -29.88
CA ILE A 11 -1.89 25.64 -29.35
C ILE A 11 -0.93 26.18 -30.40
N ASP A 12 -1.12 27.42 -30.88
CA ASP A 12 -0.15 28.12 -31.73
C ASP A 12 1.19 28.20 -30.97
N LEU A 13 1.92 27.09 -30.99
CA LEU A 13 3.24 26.90 -30.42
C LEU A 13 4.10 27.89 -31.17
N LEU A 14 4.90 28.65 -30.44
CA LEU A 14 5.88 29.52 -31.08
C LEU A 14 6.71 28.64 -32.05
N PRO A 15 7.12 29.14 -33.22
CA PRO A 15 7.83 28.32 -34.22
C PRO A 15 9.03 27.53 -33.67
N GLU A 16 9.62 27.98 -32.55
CA GLU A 16 10.69 27.29 -31.85
C GLU A 16 10.22 26.12 -30.94
N GLU A 17 8.99 26.13 -30.41
CA GLU A 17 8.43 25.01 -29.63
C GLU A 17 8.07 23.81 -30.51
N GLN A 18 7.54 24.04 -31.72
CA GLN A 18 7.32 22.98 -32.71
C GLN A 18 8.62 22.24 -33.07
N THR A 19 9.76 22.93 -33.09
CA THR A 19 11.04 22.28 -33.41
C THR A 19 11.46 21.25 -32.37
N ILE A 20 11.05 21.37 -31.10
CA ILE A 20 11.43 20.43 -30.03
C ILE A 20 10.52 19.20 -30.02
N ASP A 21 9.23 19.37 -30.28
CA ASP A 21 8.30 18.24 -30.43
C ASP A 21 8.48 17.51 -31.78
N GLU A 22 8.77 18.21 -32.88
CA GLU A 22 9.19 17.57 -34.13
C GLU A 22 10.54 16.87 -33.98
N ASP A 23 11.47 17.47 -33.25
CA ASP A 23 12.72 16.83 -32.89
C ASP A 23 12.44 15.57 -32.06
N ASP A 24 11.72 15.64 -30.93
CA ASP A 24 11.45 14.47 -30.07
C ASP A 24 10.63 13.39 -30.81
N ARG A 25 9.70 13.76 -31.72
CA ARG A 25 8.96 12.84 -32.62
C ARG A 25 9.85 12.23 -33.71
N LYS A 26 10.77 12.98 -34.33
CA LYS A 26 11.78 12.48 -35.30
C LYS A 26 12.95 11.75 -34.62
N ARG A 27 13.16 11.95 -33.31
CA ARG A 27 14.28 11.45 -32.49
C ARG A 27 13.91 10.31 -31.54
N GLY A 28 12.63 9.93 -31.47
CA GLY A 28 12.20 8.65 -30.91
C GLY A 28 12.83 7.53 -31.75
N THR A 29 13.53 6.59 -31.10
CA THR A 29 14.04 5.41 -31.79
C THR A 29 12.88 4.72 -32.53
N ASN A 30 13.07 4.25 -33.77
CA ASN A 30 12.09 3.43 -34.52
C ASN A 30 11.59 2.15 -33.79
N LYS A 31 11.99 1.94 -32.53
CA LYS A 31 11.57 0.83 -31.67
C LYS A 31 10.16 1.11 -31.13
N PRO A 32 9.25 0.12 -31.22
CA PRO A 32 7.88 0.28 -30.77
C PRO A 32 7.80 0.57 -29.26
N ASP A 33 6.93 1.49 -28.86
CA ASP A 33 6.59 1.69 -27.46
C ASP A 33 5.94 0.44 -26.86
N ILE A 34 5.89 0.31 -25.54
CA ILE A 34 5.25 -0.83 -24.89
C ILE A 34 3.79 -1.01 -25.30
N GLY A 35 3.05 0.08 -25.50
CA GLY A 35 1.67 0.05 -25.99
C GLY A 35 1.58 -0.47 -27.43
N GLU A 36 2.54 -0.09 -28.28
CA GLU A 36 2.61 -0.56 -29.66
C GLU A 36 3.06 -2.03 -29.72
N LEU A 37 4.01 -2.44 -28.88
CA LEU A 37 4.47 -3.83 -28.78
C LEU A 37 3.37 -4.74 -28.25
N LEU A 38 2.66 -4.33 -27.20
CA LEU A 38 1.54 -5.09 -26.62
C LEU A 38 0.33 -5.12 -27.56
N SER A 39 -0.04 -4.00 -28.18
CA SER A 39 -1.14 -3.98 -29.16
C SER A 39 -0.82 -4.82 -30.39
N THR A 40 0.42 -4.79 -30.88
CA THR A 40 0.85 -5.66 -31.99
C THR A 40 0.83 -7.13 -31.56
N ALA A 41 1.30 -7.44 -30.34
CA ALA A 41 1.25 -8.81 -29.79
C ALA A 41 -0.18 -9.31 -29.52
N MET A 42 -1.11 -8.42 -29.16
CA MET A 42 -2.51 -8.74 -28.90
C MET A 42 -3.34 -8.86 -30.20
N LYS A 43 -3.03 -8.04 -31.22
CA LYS A 43 -3.77 -8.02 -32.50
C LYS A 43 -3.28 -9.07 -33.51
N SER A 44 -2.00 -9.45 -33.44
CA SER A 44 -1.39 -10.42 -34.36
C SER A 44 -0.86 -11.63 -33.61
N ASP A 45 0.45 -11.69 -33.34
CA ASP A 45 1.11 -12.75 -32.57
C ASP A 45 2.40 -12.23 -31.90
N MET A 46 2.86 -12.93 -30.86
CA MET A 46 4.10 -12.62 -30.14
C MET A 46 5.33 -12.61 -31.06
N SER A 47 5.37 -13.49 -32.05
CA SER A 47 6.44 -13.59 -33.05
C SER A 47 6.50 -12.35 -33.96
N ALA A 48 5.33 -11.85 -34.38
CA ALA A 48 5.22 -10.64 -35.20
C ALA A 48 5.66 -9.38 -34.42
N ALA A 49 5.32 -9.30 -33.13
CA ALA A 49 5.78 -8.22 -32.25
C ALA A 49 7.30 -8.24 -32.05
N ILE A 50 7.90 -9.42 -31.82
CA ILE A 50 9.37 -9.58 -31.71
C ILE A 50 10.05 -9.19 -33.04
N HIS A 51 9.48 -9.62 -34.17
CA HIS A 51 10.04 -9.32 -35.49
C HIS A 51 10.04 -7.81 -35.76
N LYS A 52 8.91 -7.13 -35.49
CA LYS A 52 8.79 -5.66 -35.59
C LYS A 52 9.80 -4.93 -34.69
N HIS A 53 9.98 -5.39 -33.46
CA HIS A 53 10.99 -4.85 -32.54
C HIS A 53 12.44 -5.09 -33.01
N SER A 54 12.72 -6.27 -33.58
CA SER A 54 14.05 -6.62 -34.09
C SER A 54 14.44 -5.85 -35.35
N GLN A 55 13.50 -5.62 -36.27
CA GLN A 55 13.72 -4.82 -37.48
C GLN A 55 14.03 -3.35 -37.15
N ALA A 56 13.38 -2.81 -36.12
CA ALA A 56 13.67 -1.48 -35.61
C ALA A 56 15.11 -1.36 -35.05
N ALA A 57 15.66 -2.44 -34.49
CA ALA A 57 17.04 -2.47 -34.00
C ALA A 57 18.08 -2.55 -35.14
N VAL A 58 17.80 -3.31 -36.20
CA VAL A 58 18.71 -3.45 -37.37
C VAL A 58 18.85 -2.15 -38.16
N THR A 59 17.78 -1.36 -38.24
CA THR A 59 17.77 -0.07 -38.95
C THR A 59 18.72 0.98 -38.32
N GLN A 60 19.13 0.81 -37.06
CA GLN A 60 20.04 1.72 -36.37
C GLN A 60 21.54 1.47 -36.66
N GLN A 61 21.93 0.29 -37.16
CA GLN A 61 23.35 -0.03 -37.39
C GLN A 61 23.92 0.49 -38.73
N HIS A 62 23.09 0.99 -39.63
CA HIS A 62 23.52 1.58 -40.90
C HIS A 62 22.93 2.99 -41.07
N PRO A 63 23.64 4.06 -40.67
CA PRO A 63 23.27 5.40 -41.10
C PRO A 63 23.60 5.52 -42.59
N GLN A 64 22.60 5.36 -43.46
CA GLN A 64 22.74 5.77 -44.85
C GLN A 64 22.98 7.28 -44.89
N ARG A 65 24.20 7.68 -45.29
CA ARG A 65 24.50 9.03 -45.76
C ARG A 65 23.65 9.33 -47.00
N GLY A 66 22.42 9.79 -46.78
CA GLY A 66 21.54 10.29 -47.82
C GLY A 66 21.95 11.72 -48.20
N LEU A 67 22.66 11.86 -49.31
CA LEU A 67 22.84 13.13 -50.01
C LEU A 67 21.45 13.71 -50.34
N HIS A 68 21.17 14.91 -49.82
CA HIS A 68 20.02 15.72 -50.20
C HIS A 68 20.00 15.92 -51.72
N ARG A 69 18.95 15.41 -52.38
CA ARG A 69 18.52 15.91 -53.68
C ARG A 69 17.12 16.49 -53.52
N GLN A 70 17.06 17.82 -53.49
CA GLN A 70 15.82 18.58 -53.63
C GLN A 70 15.11 18.15 -54.91
N TYR A 71 13.84 17.78 -54.81
CA TYR A 71 12.88 18.00 -55.89
C TYR A 71 11.55 18.47 -55.32
N SER A 72 11.12 19.57 -55.91
CA SER A 72 9.85 20.26 -55.78
C SER A 72 8.63 19.35 -56.00
N ALA A 73 7.56 19.66 -55.27
CA ALA A 73 6.23 19.09 -55.38
C ALA A 73 5.67 19.11 -56.82
N PRO A 74 4.70 18.24 -57.09
CA PRO A 74 3.54 18.69 -57.86
C PRO A 74 2.22 18.36 -57.15
N LEU A 75 1.38 19.39 -57.08
CA LEU A 75 -0.06 19.30 -56.96
C LEU A 75 -0.62 18.36 -58.03
N SER A 76 -1.60 17.51 -57.68
CA SER A 76 -2.49 16.91 -58.67
C SER A 76 -3.94 16.91 -58.21
N ARG A 77 -4.73 17.59 -59.04
CA ARG A 77 -6.17 17.74 -59.05
C ARG A 77 -6.78 16.60 -59.86
N LYS A 78 -7.99 16.21 -59.48
CA LYS A 78 -8.87 15.23 -60.11
C LYS A 78 -9.01 15.37 -61.65
N ARG A 79 -9.08 14.19 -62.28
CA ARG A 79 -9.98 13.74 -63.39
C ARG A 79 -9.75 14.33 -64.79
N SER A 80 -9.34 13.48 -65.73
CA SER A 80 -10.11 13.18 -66.95
C SER A 80 -9.39 12.14 -67.82
N THR A 81 -10.21 11.26 -68.35
CA THR A 81 -9.99 10.23 -69.36
C THR A 81 -9.34 10.76 -70.65
N ARG A 82 -8.56 9.91 -71.34
CA ARG A 82 -8.89 9.30 -72.65
C ARG A 82 -7.65 8.68 -73.31
N SER A 83 -7.89 7.54 -73.94
CA SER A 83 -6.99 6.66 -74.69
C SER A 83 -6.30 7.31 -75.89
N SER A 84 -5.09 6.84 -76.23
CA SER A 84 -4.80 6.19 -77.53
C SER A 84 -3.29 5.98 -77.76
N THR A 85 -2.92 4.70 -77.90
CA THR A 85 -2.05 4.09 -78.92
C THR A 85 -0.75 4.76 -79.41
N ARG A 86 0.32 3.94 -79.32
CA ARG A 86 1.21 3.51 -80.43
C ARG A 86 2.57 4.22 -80.62
N SER A 87 3.59 3.52 -80.10
CA SER A 87 4.77 2.92 -80.77
C SER A 87 6.02 3.72 -81.15
N GLN A 88 7.13 2.97 -81.06
CA GLN A 88 8.43 3.10 -81.77
C GLN A 88 9.37 4.19 -81.19
N LEU A 89 10.69 4.02 -81.09
CA LEU A 89 11.62 3.09 -81.71
C LEU A 89 12.93 3.01 -80.86
N SER A 90 13.67 1.96 -81.17
CA SER A 90 14.97 1.42 -80.73
C SER A 90 16.24 2.31 -80.65
N ALA A 91 17.24 1.69 -79.99
CA ALA A 91 18.68 1.58 -80.34
C ALA A 91 19.66 2.43 -79.51
N ALA A 92 20.88 2.01 -79.15
CA ALA A 92 21.60 0.72 -79.16
C ALA A 92 23.03 0.93 -78.56
N PHE A 93 23.75 -0.18 -78.31
CA PHE A 93 25.21 -0.35 -78.12
C PHE A 93 25.82 0.14 -76.78
N SER A 94 26.74 -0.57 -76.11
CA SER A 94 27.77 -1.54 -76.54
C SER A 94 28.36 -2.34 -75.36
N ALA A 95 28.64 -3.65 -75.56
CA ALA A 95 29.66 -4.45 -74.86
C ALA A 95 31.02 -4.35 -75.61
N PRO A 96 32.21 -4.85 -75.15
CA PRO A 96 32.53 -6.30 -75.02
C PRO A 96 33.66 -6.62 -73.94
N PRO A 97 34.46 -7.73 -73.94
CA PRO A 97 34.22 -8.93 -73.11
C PRO A 97 35.47 -9.58 -72.39
N THR A 98 35.27 -10.78 -71.79
CA THR A 98 36.23 -11.89 -71.41
C THR A 98 37.22 -11.66 -70.23
N ILE A 99 37.47 -12.61 -69.29
CA ILE A 99 38.07 -13.97 -69.42
C ILE A 99 37.64 -14.93 -68.25
N ASP A 100 37.72 -16.24 -68.54
CA ASP A 100 37.26 -17.49 -67.88
C ASP A 100 38.02 -18.07 -66.63
N GLU A 101 37.46 -19.23 -66.18
CA GLU A 101 37.96 -20.36 -65.35
C GLU A 101 37.53 -20.38 -63.86
N HIS A 102 36.99 -21.45 -63.25
CA HIS A 102 37.05 -22.91 -63.48
C HIS A 102 35.80 -23.68 -62.95
N ASP A 103 35.46 -24.80 -63.63
CA ASP A 103 34.56 -25.91 -63.23
C ASP A 103 35.07 -26.76 -62.04
N VAL A 104 34.20 -27.52 -61.33
CA VAL A 104 34.09 -29.02 -61.40
C VAL A 104 32.80 -29.56 -60.73
N ARG A 105 32.10 -30.45 -61.48
CA ARG A 105 31.47 -31.74 -61.11
C ARG A 105 29.99 -31.84 -60.68
N SER A 106 29.20 -32.21 -61.68
CA SER A 106 27.95 -32.98 -61.68
C SER A 106 28.06 -34.43 -61.16
N VAL A 107 26.96 -34.97 -60.64
CA VAL A 107 26.51 -36.37 -60.91
C VAL A 107 24.99 -36.38 -61.13
N ARG A 108 24.58 -37.12 -62.17
CA ARG A 108 23.26 -37.24 -62.79
C ARG A 108 22.60 -38.60 -62.45
N ILE A 109 21.27 -38.58 -62.40
CA ILE A 109 20.27 -39.52 -63.01
C ILE A 109 20.05 -40.93 -62.44
N GLN A 110 18.77 -41.22 -62.13
CA GLN A 110 17.90 -42.26 -62.77
C GLN A 110 16.42 -42.01 -62.35
N GLU A 111 15.54 -41.43 -63.17
CA GLU A 111 14.68 -41.99 -64.26
C GLU A 111 13.66 -43.08 -63.81
N GLU A 112 12.37 -42.66 -63.70
CA GLU A 112 11.07 -43.15 -64.28
C GLU A 112 10.75 -44.67 -64.42
N PRO A 113 9.47 -45.14 -64.52
CA PRO A 113 8.32 -44.63 -65.34
C PRO A 113 6.95 -44.53 -64.59
N GLU A 114 5.97 -43.71 -65.02
CA GLU A 114 4.87 -43.93 -66.02
C GLU A 114 4.05 -45.23 -65.78
N THR A 115 2.70 -45.33 -65.81
CA THR A 115 1.66 -44.75 -66.69
C THR A 115 0.22 -45.05 -66.17
N GLU A 116 -0.80 -44.31 -66.68
CA GLU A 116 -2.23 -44.71 -66.93
C GLU A 116 -3.20 -44.88 -65.71
N GLU A 117 -4.48 -44.46 -65.65
CA GLU A 117 -5.56 -44.09 -66.60
C GLU A 117 -6.73 -43.37 -65.83
N GLU A 118 -7.50 -42.50 -66.50
CA GLU A 118 -8.75 -41.80 -66.07
C GLU A 118 -10.00 -42.75 -65.94
N PRO A 119 -11.26 -42.38 -65.48
CA PRO A 119 -11.94 -41.05 -65.46
C PRO A 119 -12.92 -40.67 -64.28
N LEU A 120 -13.12 -39.34 -64.10
CA LEU A 120 -14.30 -38.48 -63.70
C LEU A 120 -15.56 -39.02 -62.93
N PRO A 121 -16.46 -38.18 -62.34
CA PRO A 121 -16.43 -36.73 -61.99
C PRO A 121 -16.96 -36.37 -60.56
N GLY A 122 -16.75 -35.13 -60.07
CA GLY A 122 -17.41 -34.67 -58.83
C GLY A 122 -17.18 -33.20 -58.43
N THR A 123 -18.23 -32.38 -58.60
CA THR A 123 -18.73 -31.28 -57.75
C THR A 123 -17.76 -30.33 -57.00
N SER A 124 -17.84 -29.04 -57.37
CA SER A 124 -17.78 -27.82 -56.54
C SER A 124 -17.03 -27.88 -55.19
N LYS A 125 -15.81 -27.31 -55.16
CA LYS A 125 -15.25 -26.44 -54.10
C LYS A 125 -13.73 -26.28 -54.29
N ASP A 126 -13.33 -25.14 -54.83
CA ASP A 126 -12.00 -24.54 -54.66
C ASP A 126 -12.32 -23.11 -54.15
N GLU A 127 -11.75 -22.56 -53.07
CA GLU A 127 -10.36 -22.60 -52.65
C GLU A 127 -10.28 -22.60 -51.09
N ASP A 128 -9.70 -23.65 -50.52
CA ASP A 128 -9.07 -23.63 -49.19
C ASP A 128 -7.79 -24.46 -49.31
N PHE A 129 -6.75 -23.85 -49.89
CA PHE A 129 -5.41 -24.43 -49.97
C PHE A 129 -4.41 -23.44 -49.34
N SER A 130 -4.42 -23.37 -48.01
CA SER A 130 -3.37 -22.73 -47.20
C SER A 130 -3.23 -23.34 -45.80
N GLU A 131 -3.51 -24.64 -45.66
CA GLU A 131 -3.33 -25.37 -44.39
C GLU A 131 -2.32 -26.52 -44.55
N LEU A 132 -1.14 -26.24 -45.12
CA LEU A 132 0.00 -27.16 -45.10
C LEU A 132 1.31 -26.38 -44.96
N THR A 133 1.56 -25.84 -43.75
CA THR A 133 2.88 -25.79 -43.09
C THR A 133 2.76 -25.15 -41.69
N GLU A 134 2.20 -25.84 -40.71
CA GLU A 134 2.55 -25.54 -39.31
C GLU A 134 3.62 -26.54 -38.85
N THR A 135 4.88 -26.10 -38.89
CA THR A 135 5.95 -26.81 -38.19
C THR A 135 5.67 -26.76 -36.69
N LYS A 136 5.44 -27.91 -36.04
CA LYS A 136 5.34 -28.01 -34.58
C LYS A 136 6.57 -27.38 -33.92
N ASP A 137 6.41 -26.18 -33.37
CA ASP A 137 7.49 -25.49 -32.65
C ASP A 137 7.94 -26.29 -31.42
N THR A 138 9.25 -26.59 -31.38
CA THR A 138 9.91 -27.27 -30.27
C THR A 138 9.76 -26.44 -28.99
N ILE A 139 9.51 -27.07 -27.84
CA ILE A 139 9.33 -26.39 -26.53
C ILE A 139 10.45 -25.38 -26.24
N GLY A 140 11.69 -25.70 -26.63
CA GLY A 140 12.84 -24.78 -26.50
C GLY A 140 12.72 -23.49 -27.33
N ARG A 141 12.13 -23.54 -28.53
CA ARG A 141 11.88 -22.34 -29.35
C ARG A 141 10.82 -21.45 -28.72
N LYS A 142 9.78 -22.02 -28.11
CA LYS A 142 8.76 -21.26 -27.37
C LYS A 142 9.34 -20.55 -26.15
N ILE A 143 10.22 -21.22 -25.40
CA ILE A 143 10.93 -20.60 -24.26
C ILE A 143 11.86 -19.47 -24.74
N LEU A 144 12.60 -19.69 -25.83
CA LEU A 144 13.46 -18.67 -26.40
C LEU A 144 12.67 -17.45 -26.90
N GLN A 145 11.56 -17.68 -27.60
CA GLN A 145 10.64 -16.62 -28.04
C GLN A 145 10.06 -15.86 -26.84
N MET A 146 9.70 -16.55 -25.76
CA MET A 146 9.21 -15.91 -24.53
C MET A 146 10.31 -15.05 -23.88
N LEU A 147 11.55 -15.55 -23.80
CA LEU A 147 12.67 -14.78 -23.26
C LEU A 147 13.01 -13.55 -24.12
N LEU A 148 13.00 -13.70 -25.44
CA LEU A 148 13.19 -12.59 -26.38
C LEU A 148 12.06 -11.56 -26.27
N PHE A 149 10.83 -12.01 -26.07
CA PHE A 149 9.70 -11.13 -25.81
C PHE A 149 9.83 -10.41 -24.46
N ILE A 150 10.26 -11.09 -23.40
CA ILE A 150 10.50 -10.47 -22.08
C ILE A 150 11.59 -9.39 -22.19
N TRP A 151 12.67 -9.66 -22.93
CA TRP A 151 13.72 -8.67 -23.17
C TRP A 151 13.19 -7.46 -23.96
N ALA A 152 12.48 -7.70 -25.06
CA ALA A 152 11.85 -6.65 -25.85
C ALA A 152 10.81 -5.85 -25.03
N PHE A 153 10.10 -6.51 -24.12
CA PHE A 153 9.15 -5.89 -23.20
C PHE A 153 9.85 -4.99 -22.18
N ILE A 154 10.95 -5.43 -21.56
CA ILE A 154 11.73 -4.61 -20.62
C ILE A 154 12.31 -3.39 -21.34
N GLU A 155 12.89 -3.58 -22.52
CA GLU A 155 13.46 -2.49 -23.31
C GLU A 155 12.38 -1.47 -23.74
N SER A 156 11.24 -1.96 -24.24
CA SER A 156 10.10 -1.11 -24.61
C SER A 156 9.47 -0.43 -23.40
N SER A 157 9.43 -1.09 -22.23
CA SER A 157 9.00 -0.49 -20.96
C SER A 157 9.90 0.67 -20.55
N MET A 158 11.22 0.51 -20.67
CA MET A 158 12.17 1.57 -20.37
C MET A 158 12.05 2.75 -21.35
N ILE A 159 11.80 2.49 -22.63
CA ILE A 159 11.56 3.53 -23.63
C ILE A 159 10.26 4.28 -23.30
N SER A 160 9.18 3.55 -22.99
CA SER A 160 7.90 4.12 -22.56
C SER A 160 8.06 5.02 -21.34
N LEU A 161 8.76 4.52 -20.32
CA LEU A 161 9.05 5.28 -19.10
C LEU A 161 9.90 6.52 -19.42
N THR A 162 10.93 6.39 -20.27
CA THR A 162 11.76 7.52 -20.69
C THR A 162 10.93 8.59 -21.39
N ASN A 163 10.04 8.20 -22.31
CA ASN A 163 9.14 9.12 -23.02
C ASN A 163 8.15 9.80 -22.06
N PHE A 164 7.57 9.05 -21.11
CA PHE A 164 6.71 9.60 -20.07
C PHE A 164 7.45 10.63 -19.21
N LEU A 165 8.66 10.31 -18.74
CA LEU A 165 9.48 11.20 -17.91
C LEU A 165 9.93 12.45 -18.69
N ASN A 166 10.22 12.29 -19.98
CA ASN A 166 10.57 13.39 -20.89
C ASN A 166 9.38 14.31 -21.16
N LYS A 167 8.17 13.76 -21.35
CA LYS A 167 6.92 14.54 -21.47
C LYS A 167 6.67 15.37 -20.21
N TYR A 168 6.87 14.77 -19.02
CA TYR A 168 6.67 15.47 -17.76
C TYR A 168 7.70 16.59 -17.47
N SER A 169 8.92 16.48 -18.00
CA SER A 169 9.99 17.48 -17.83
C SER A 169 10.19 18.41 -19.03
N ARG A 170 9.29 18.37 -20.02
CA ARG A 170 9.40 19.11 -21.29
C ARG A 170 9.66 20.59 -21.11
N ASP A 171 8.81 21.28 -20.34
CA ASP A 171 8.88 22.73 -20.16
C ASP A 171 10.21 23.18 -19.52
N TYR A 172 10.71 22.39 -18.56
CA TYR A 172 11.99 22.66 -17.92
C TYR A 172 13.17 22.47 -18.90
N ARG A 173 13.15 21.39 -19.70
CA ARG A 173 14.18 21.11 -20.70
C ARG A 173 14.19 22.17 -21.80
N TYR A 174 13.00 22.63 -22.23
CA TYR A 174 12.84 23.73 -23.18
C TYR A 174 13.55 25.00 -22.69
N VAL A 175 13.19 25.47 -21.49
CA VAL A 175 13.79 26.69 -20.89
C VAL A 175 15.29 26.54 -20.72
N LEU A 176 15.77 25.37 -20.27
CA LEU A 176 17.20 25.09 -20.12
C LEU A 176 17.95 25.17 -21.46
N LYS A 177 17.38 24.61 -22.54
CA LYS A 177 17.97 24.64 -23.89
C LYS A 177 18.04 26.07 -24.43
N VAL A 178 16.95 26.83 -24.31
CA VAL A 178 16.91 28.26 -24.71
C VAL A 178 17.96 29.07 -23.93
N LEU A 179 17.98 28.96 -22.60
CA LEU A 179 18.96 29.67 -21.76
C LEU A 179 20.41 29.26 -22.08
N SER A 180 20.66 27.99 -22.43
CA SER A 180 21.99 27.54 -22.82
C SER A 180 22.45 28.15 -24.15
N LYS A 181 21.53 28.24 -25.13
CA LYS A 181 21.75 28.88 -26.44
C LYS A 181 22.00 30.38 -26.27
N GLU A 182 21.17 31.07 -25.50
CA GLU A 182 21.36 32.48 -25.16
C GLU A 182 22.67 32.72 -24.42
N LYS A 183 23.02 31.89 -23.43
CA LYS A 183 24.28 31.98 -22.70
C LYS A 183 25.49 31.81 -23.61
N LYS A 184 25.42 30.91 -24.61
CA LYS A 184 26.47 30.73 -25.63
C LYS A 184 26.59 31.99 -26.50
N ILE A 185 25.47 32.50 -27.00
CA ILE A 185 25.42 33.74 -27.78
C ILE A 185 25.97 34.93 -26.99
N LEU A 186 25.63 35.05 -25.70
CA LEU A 186 26.13 36.11 -24.82
C LEU A 186 27.65 36.02 -24.63
N LYS A 187 28.17 34.81 -24.40
CA LYS A 187 29.62 34.58 -24.29
C LYS A 187 30.38 34.93 -25.57
N GLU A 188 29.77 34.73 -26.73
CA GLU A 188 30.38 35.01 -28.05
C GLU A 188 30.25 36.48 -28.46
N LYS A 189 29.11 37.14 -28.17
CA LYS A 189 28.81 38.52 -28.64
C LYS A 189 29.20 39.62 -27.67
N THR A 190 29.24 39.34 -26.37
CA THR A 190 29.68 40.33 -25.36
C THR A 190 31.08 39.98 -24.88
N ALA A 191 32.02 40.93 -24.91
CA ALA A 191 33.28 40.80 -24.21
C ALA A 191 32.97 40.72 -22.71
N TYR A 192 32.80 39.49 -22.21
CA TYR A 192 32.35 39.14 -20.84
C TYR A 192 33.32 39.63 -19.74
N SER A 193 34.36 40.38 -20.09
CA SER A 193 35.39 40.95 -19.23
C SER A 193 35.02 42.29 -18.58
N VAL A 194 33.93 42.97 -19.02
CA VAL A 194 33.55 44.30 -18.50
C VAL A 194 32.13 44.29 -17.90
N GLY A 195 32.03 44.50 -16.59
CA GLY A 195 30.76 44.54 -15.87
C GLY A 195 30.82 45.36 -14.58
N LEU A 196 29.65 45.84 -14.15
CA LEU A 196 29.43 46.60 -12.92
C LEU A 196 28.92 45.66 -11.82
N ARG A 197 29.47 45.77 -10.61
CA ARG A 197 28.87 45.16 -9.41
C ARG A 197 28.04 46.21 -8.71
N VAL A 198 26.73 46.02 -8.63
CA VAL A 198 25.82 47.00 -7.99
C VAL A 198 25.15 46.36 -6.77
N GLY A 199 25.16 47.08 -5.64
CA GLY A 199 24.46 46.73 -4.41
C GLY A 199 25.25 45.88 -3.41
N PRO A 200 24.75 45.74 -2.16
CA PRO A 200 25.45 45.08 -1.05
C PRO A 200 25.68 43.57 -1.23
N GLY A 201 25.14 42.97 -2.29
CA GLY A 201 25.30 41.55 -2.65
C GLY A 201 26.33 41.25 -3.75
N GLN A 202 27.08 42.26 -4.25
CA GLN A 202 28.17 42.11 -5.24
C GLN A 202 27.87 41.15 -6.42
N MET A 203 26.67 41.21 -7.00
CA MET A 203 26.36 40.43 -8.21
C MET A 203 26.94 41.16 -9.42
N TRP A 204 27.72 40.46 -10.25
CA TRP A 204 28.34 41.01 -11.45
C TRP A 204 27.30 41.11 -12.58
N HIS A 205 27.08 42.31 -13.10
CA HIS A 205 26.23 42.55 -14.27
C HIS A 205 27.09 43.08 -15.44
N PRO A 206 27.02 42.51 -16.64
CA PRO A 206 27.77 43.03 -17.80
C PRO A 206 27.29 44.45 -18.14
N ALA A 207 28.23 45.35 -18.44
CA ALA A 207 28.01 46.81 -18.44
C ALA A 207 27.14 47.37 -19.59
N GLY A 208 26.36 46.55 -20.30
CA GLY A 208 25.58 47.05 -21.44
C GLY A 208 24.53 46.11 -22.03
N SER A 209 23.78 45.34 -21.23
CA SER A 209 23.06 44.15 -21.76
C SER A 209 21.65 43.92 -21.22
N TYR A 210 20.78 44.93 -21.22
CA TYR A 210 19.32 44.68 -21.16
C TYR A 210 18.56 45.45 -22.25
N HIS A 211 18.72 46.78 -22.30
CA HIS A 211 18.08 47.61 -23.33
C HIS A 211 18.64 47.43 -24.75
N SER A 212 19.91 47.06 -24.89
CA SER A 212 20.55 46.75 -26.18
C SER A 212 20.04 45.43 -26.76
N LEU A 213 19.79 44.42 -25.91
CA LEU A 213 19.29 43.11 -26.30
C LEU A 213 17.81 43.14 -26.69
N LEU A 214 16.95 43.82 -25.91
CA LEU A 214 15.54 44.04 -26.28
C LEU A 214 15.41 44.76 -27.63
N ARG A 215 16.28 45.74 -27.89
CA ARG A 215 16.31 46.49 -29.15
C ARG A 215 16.80 45.66 -30.34
N GLN A 216 17.61 44.63 -30.08
CA GLN A 216 18.14 43.75 -31.13
C GLN A 216 17.21 42.56 -31.39
N SER A 217 16.56 42.03 -30.34
CA SER A 217 15.49 41.03 -30.41
C SER A 217 14.25 41.56 -31.15
N MET A 218 13.83 42.80 -30.91
CA MET A 218 12.74 43.43 -31.66
C MET A 218 13.08 43.75 -33.13
N LYS A 219 14.36 43.70 -33.52
CA LYS A 219 14.82 44.01 -34.88
C LYS A 219 15.03 42.79 -35.76
N THR A 220 15.00 41.58 -35.20
CA THR A 220 15.15 40.34 -35.98
C THR A 220 13.78 39.80 -36.37
N SER A 221 13.28 40.22 -37.53
CA SER A 221 12.36 39.41 -38.34
C SER A 221 13.16 38.27 -39.01
N PRO A 222 12.51 37.14 -39.35
CA PRO A 222 13.21 35.89 -39.63
C PRO A 222 13.89 35.97 -41.00
N THR A 223 15.20 36.09 -41.02
CA THR A 223 16.02 35.77 -42.20
C THR A 223 17.00 34.67 -41.81
N PRO A 224 17.03 33.54 -42.53
CA PRO A 224 17.90 32.43 -42.19
C PRO A 224 19.29 32.78 -42.70
N SER A 225 20.21 33.11 -41.81
CA SER A 225 21.60 33.22 -42.22
C SER A 225 22.55 32.74 -41.15
N ILE A 226 23.34 31.77 -41.60
CA ILE A 226 24.63 31.28 -41.08
C ILE A 226 24.50 30.17 -40.04
N ILE A 227 24.53 28.96 -40.60
CA ILE A 227 24.96 27.71 -39.98
C ILE A 227 26.29 27.98 -39.26
N HIS A 228 26.23 28.19 -37.95
CA HIS A 228 27.36 27.83 -37.11
C HIS A 228 27.33 26.30 -36.98
N PRO A 229 28.45 25.59 -37.21
CA PRO A 229 28.49 24.18 -36.93
C PRO A 229 28.12 24.00 -35.47
N GLU A 230 27.00 23.32 -35.23
CA GLU A 230 26.76 22.67 -33.95
C GLU A 230 28.03 21.90 -33.67
N VAL A 231 28.83 22.38 -32.72
CA VAL A 231 29.81 21.52 -32.08
C VAL A 231 28.95 20.43 -31.49
N GLU A 232 28.93 19.29 -32.18
CA GLU A 232 28.40 18.00 -31.78
C GLU A 232 28.67 17.85 -30.28
N GLU A 233 27.68 18.23 -29.45
CA GLU A 233 27.54 17.62 -28.15
C GLU A 233 27.30 16.16 -28.48
N LEU A 234 28.36 15.33 -28.32
CA LEU A 234 28.38 13.89 -28.55
C LEU A 234 26.97 13.33 -28.37
N SER A 235 26.36 12.90 -29.48
CA SER A 235 24.92 12.80 -29.61
C SER A 235 24.31 12.15 -28.36
N GLN A 236 23.45 12.88 -27.62
CA GLN A 236 22.63 12.25 -26.57
C GLN A 236 21.82 11.06 -27.14
N TYR A 237 21.73 10.96 -28.47
CA TYR A 237 21.08 9.94 -29.27
C TYR A 237 21.89 8.64 -29.42
N ASP A 238 23.20 8.59 -29.23
CA ASP A 238 23.96 7.31 -29.26
C ASP A 238 24.06 6.64 -27.88
N GLN A 239 23.42 7.22 -26.87
CA GLN A 239 23.47 6.69 -25.50
C GLN A 239 22.51 5.49 -25.34
N PRO A 240 22.93 4.43 -24.62
CA PRO A 240 22.10 3.26 -24.37
C PRO A 240 20.83 3.64 -23.58
N THR A 241 19.76 2.85 -23.76
CA THR A 241 18.43 3.10 -23.18
C THR A 241 18.47 3.36 -21.66
N ILE A 242 19.35 2.68 -20.93
CA ILE A 242 19.55 2.88 -19.48
C ILE A 242 20.05 4.30 -19.16
N VAL A 243 21.02 4.81 -19.93
CA VAL A 243 21.60 6.15 -19.68
C VAL A 243 20.57 7.22 -20.01
N ARG A 244 19.77 7.04 -21.08
CA ARG A 244 18.67 7.95 -21.40
C ARG A 244 17.61 8.00 -20.29
N LEU A 245 17.26 6.85 -19.71
CA LEU A 245 16.36 6.78 -18.57
C LEU A 245 16.92 7.52 -17.35
N LEU A 246 18.20 7.32 -17.02
CA LEU A 246 18.86 8.05 -15.91
C LEU A 246 18.90 9.56 -16.15
N LEU A 247 19.16 9.99 -17.38
CA LEU A 247 19.13 11.40 -17.78
C LEU A 247 17.72 12.00 -17.63
N ALA A 248 16.68 11.27 -18.04
CA ALA A 248 15.29 11.67 -17.88
C ALA A 248 14.89 11.79 -16.39
N ILE A 249 15.32 10.82 -15.55
CA ILE A 249 15.15 10.89 -14.08
C ILE A 249 15.83 12.13 -13.51
N TRP A 250 17.06 12.42 -13.95
CA TRP A 250 17.81 13.60 -13.51
C TRP A 250 17.11 14.92 -13.90
N TYR A 251 16.57 15.03 -15.11
CA TYR A 251 15.81 16.22 -15.52
C TYR A 251 14.54 16.42 -14.69
N ILE A 252 13.84 15.36 -14.30
CA ILE A 252 12.70 15.45 -13.40
C ILE A 252 13.13 15.96 -12.03
N VAL A 253 14.19 15.38 -11.46
CA VAL A 253 14.75 15.81 -10.17
C VAL A 253 15.11 17.30 -10.19
N MET A 254 15.70 17.79 -11.29
CA MET A 254 16.00 19.21 -11.47
C MET A 254 14.74 20.06 -11.59
N SER A 255 13.76 19.63 -12.40
CA SER A 255 12.52 20.36 -12.65
C SER A 255 11.66 20.53 -11.38
N ARG A 256 11.65 19.53 -10.49
CA ARG A 256 10.83 19.50 -9.26
C ARG A 256 11.68 19.44 -7.99
N SER A 257 12.82 20.13 -7.99
CA SER A 257 13.75 20.17 -6.85
C SER A 257 13.14 20.69 -5.54
N GLU A 258 12.07 21.48 -5.58
CA GLU A 258 11.30 21.91 -4.39
C GLU A 258 10.65 20.73 -3.65
N ILE A 259 9.96 19.84 -4.39
CA ILE A 259 9.26 18.68 -3.81
C ILE A 259 10.28 17.69 -3.24
N LEU A 260 11.44 17.55 -3.88
CA LEU A 260 12.56 16.76 -3.37
C LEU A 260 13.04 17.32 -2.02
N CYS A 261 13.24 18.63 -1.90
CA CYS A 261 13.60 19.27 -0.63
C CYS A 261 12.58 18.96 0.48
N TYR A 262 11.28 19.12 0.20
CA TYR A 262 10.23 18.81 1.18
C TYR A 262 10.24 17.33 1.59
N SER A 263 10.40 16.43 0.63
CA SER A 263 10.47 14.98 0.88
C SER A 263 11.66 14.63 1.79
N VAL A 264 12.84 15.22 1.55
CA VAL A 264 14.03 15.00 2.39
C VAL A 264 13.87 15.62 3.78
N ILE A 265 13.16 16.75 3.91
CA ILE A 265 12.80 17.33 5.22
C ILE A 265 11.92 16.34 6.02
N PHE A 266 10.92 15.74 5.38
CA PHE A 266 10.04 14.76 6.03
C PHE A 266 10.80 13.49 6.41
N LEU A 267 11.67 12.98 5.52
CA LEU A 267 12.55 11.85 5.82
C LEU A 267 13.51 12.15 6.98
N ASN A 268 14.06 13.36 7.04
CA ASN A 268 14.90 13.78 8.16
C ASN A 268 14.10 13.70 9.47
N GLN A 269 12.93 14.33 9.55
CA GLN A 269 12.08 14.27 10.75
C GLN A 269 11.68 12.84 11.12
N MET A 270 11.36 12.00 10.13
CA MET A 270 10.98 10.60 10.33
C MET A 270 12.12 9.78 10.95
N LYS A 271 13.37 10.00 10.49
CA LYS A 271 14.54 9.25 10.95
C LYS A 271 15.19 9.83 12.21
N THR A 272 15.08 11.14 12.46
CA THR A 272 15.59 11.73 13.71
C THR A 272 14.57 11.62 14.84
N SER A 273 13.26 11.82 14.54
CA SER A 273 12.15 11.81 15.49
C SER A 273 12.41 12.69 16.73
N THR A 274 12.99 13.88 16.54
CA THR A 274 13.29 14.82 17.64
C THR A 274 12.39 16.05 17.58
N LEU A 275 12.18 16.69 18.74
CA LEU A 275 11.41 17.93 18.81
C LEU A 275 12.15 19.11 18.17
N ILE A 276 13.49 19.08 18.13
CA ILE A 276 14.30 20.13 17.50
C ILE A 276 14.19 20.10 15.97
N THR A 277 14.01 18.94 15.35
CA THR A 277 13.84 18.89 13.87
C THR A 277 12.40 19.16 13.43
N LEU A 278 11.43 19.10 14.34
CA LEU A 278 9.99 19.21 14.07
C LEU A 278 9.52 20.58 13.50
N PRO A 279 10.16 21.72 13.82
CA PRO A 279 9.83 22.99 13.17
C PRO A 279 10.09 23.01 11.65
N LEU A 280 11.00 22.18 11.12
CA LEU A 280 11.26 22.11 9.67
C LEU A 280 10.02 21.70 8.86
N PRO A 281 9.40 20.53 9.09
CA PRO A 281 8.18 20.15 8.38
C PRO A 281 7.01 21.09 8.69
N MET A 282 6.92 21.65 9.90
CA MET A 282 5.91 22.68 10.20
C MET A 282 6.06 23.93 9.33
N MET A 283 7.28 24.43 9.15
CA MET A 283 7.54 25.56 8.25
C MET A 283 7.19 25.22 6.80
N VAL A 284 7.41 23.99 6.34
CA VAL A 284 7.00 23.54 5.00
C VAL A 284 5.47 23.59 4.85
N PHE A 285 4.71 23.06 5.81
CA PHE A 285 3.26 22.97 5.69
C PHE A 285 2.53 24.30 5.96
N PHE A 286 2.97 25.10 6.93
CA PHE A 286 2.32 26.38 7.26
C PHE A 286 2.75 27.52 6.34
N TRP A 287 3.98 27.48 5.80
CA TRP A 287 4.53 28.59 5.02
C TRP A 287 4.94 28.19 3.60
N GLY A 288 5.86 27.23 3.44
CA GLY A 288 6.43 26.90 2.13
C GLY A 288 5.36 26.49 1.10
N SER A 289 4.61 25.45 1.40
CA SER A 289 3.63 24.83 0.49
C SER A 289 2.39 25.69 0.20
N LEU A 290 2.08 26.71 1.01
CA LEU A 290 0.90 27.57 0.85
C LEU A 290 1.18 28.92 0.18
N THR A 291 2.45 29.26 -0.07
CA THR A 291 2.79 30.53 -0.73
C THR A 291 2.52 30.51 -2.23
N ILE A 292 1.86 31.55 -2.74
CA ILE A 292 1.57 31.77 -4.17
C ILE A 292 2.48 32.91 -4.67
N PRO A 293 3.17 32.78 -5.82
CA PRO A 293 3.26 31.61 -6.70
C PRO A 293 4.31 30.56 -6.28
N ARG A 294 5.28 30.92 -5.43
CA ARG A 294 6.35 30.02 -4.96
C ARG A 294 6.90 30.44 -3.59
N PRO A 295 7.62 29.56 -2.86
CA PRO A 295 8.27 29.92 -1.61
C PRO A 295 9.27 31.06 -1.78
N SER A 296 9.27 31.98 -0.83
CA SER A 296 10.11 33.17 -0.86
C SER A 296 11.59 32.83 -0.62
N LYS A 297 12.49 33.74 -1.02
CA LYS A 297 13.91 33.66 -0.63
C LYS A 297 14.09 33.61 0.89
N THR A 298 13.24 34.32 1.64
CA THR A 298 13.30 34.32 3.11
C THR A 298 13.01 32.94 3.68
N PHE A 299 12.03 32.21 3.14
CA PHE A 299 11.75 30.82 3.53
C PHE A 299 12.99 29.92 3.39
N TRP A 300 13.61 29.90 2.20
CA TRP A 300 14.78 29.05 1.95
C TRP A 300 16.01 29.45 2.77
N VAL A 301 16.26 30.75 2.97
CA VAL A 301 17.36 31.21 3.83
C VAL A 301 17.11 30.78 5.28
N THR A 302 15.87 30.86 5.77
CA THR A 302 15.50 30.40 7.12
C THR A 302 15.69 28.90 7.26
N ILE A 303 15.27 28.09 6.28
CA ILE A 303 15.49 26.63 6.31
C ILE A 303 16.98 26.31 6.36
N ILE A 304 17.82 26.94 5.51
CA ILE A 304 19.27 26.72 5.52
C ILE A 304 19.86 27.10 6.88
N ALA A 305 19.61 28.33 7.33
CA ALA A 305 20.14 28.82 8.61
C ALA A 305 19.71 27.96 9.80
N TYR A 306 18.47 27.46 9.78
CA TYR A 306 17.96 26.59 10.83
C TYR A 306 18.62 25.20 10.80
N THR A 307 18.80 24.61 9.61
CA THR A 307 19.52 23.33 9.48
C THR A 307 20.99 23.45 9.90
N GLU A 308 21.68 24.53 9.54
CA GLU A 308 23.05 24.81 9.98
C GLU A 308 23.11 24.97 11.50
N ALA A 309 22.19 25.73 12.10
CA ALA A 309 22.09 25.89 13.54
C ALA A 309 21.85 24.56 14.28
N ILE A 310 21.00 23.67 13.75
CA ILE A 310 20.77 22.35 14.33
C ILE A 310 22.01 21.47 14.24
N VAL A 311 22.71 21.45 13.11
CA VAL A 311 23.94 20.67 12.94
C VAL A 311 25.01 21.14 13.92
N LEU A 312 25.20 22.45 14.05
CA LEU A 312 26.13 23.04 15.02
C LEU A 312 25.71 22.72 16.45
N LEU A 313 24.42 22.84 16.78
CA LEU A 313 23.90 22.49 18.10
C LEU A 313 24.16 21.01 18.42
N LYS A 314 23.80 20.09 17.52
CA LYS A 314 24.05 18.65 17.68
C LYS A 314 25.54 18.33 17.80
N CYS A 315 26.40 19.08 17.10
CA CYS A 315 27.86 18.95 17.18
C CYS A 315 28.40 19.41 18.55
N ILE A 316 27.92 20.53 19.09
CA ILE A 316 28.32 21.03 20.42
C ILE A 316 28.00 19.99 21.50
N PHE A 317 26.84 19.34 21.41
CA PHE A 317 26.42 18.30 22.35
C PHE A 317 27.13 16.94 22.16
N GLN A 318 28.07 16.80 21.21
CA GLN A 318 28.95 15.61 21.16
C GLN A 318 30.16 15.72 22.09
N PHE A 319 30.53 16.92 22.54
CA PHE A 319 31.68 17.10 23.43
C PHE A 319 31.34 16.69 24.87
N ASP A 320 32.20 15.89 25.49
CA ASP A 320 32.03 15.36 26.85
C ASP A 320 31.94 16.47 27.92
N ILE A 321 32.48 17.67 27.64
CA ILE A 321 32.54 18.82 28.56
C ILE A 321 31.14 19.38 28.86
N LEU A 322 30.25 19.44 27.86
CA LEU A 322 28.90 20.02 28.00
C LEU A 322 27.88 19.04 28.58
N GLN A 323 28.13 17.73 28.48
CA GLN A 323 27.28 16.69 29.07
C GLN A 323 27.68 16.31 30.51
N GLY A 324 28.65 17.03 31.10
CA GLY A 324 29.12 16.95 32.50
C GLY A 324 28.62 15.77 33.34
N GLY A 325 29.40 14.68 33.38
CA GLY A 325 29.22 13.60 34.38
C GLY A 325 28.06 12.61 34.16
N SER A 326 27.57 12.47 32.93
CA SER A 326 26.37 11.67 32.60
C SER A 326 26.61 10.18 32.33
N SER A 327 27.67 9.57 32.87
CA SER A 327 27.69 8.12 33.12
C SER A 327 26.67 7.70 34.20
N ALA A 328 26.25 8.63 35.08
CA ALA A 328 25.18 8.40 36.04
C ALA A 328 23.75 8.57 35.45
N LEU A 329 23.58 9.40 34.42
CA LEU A 329 22.26 9.70 33.81
C LEU A 329 21.82 8.65 32.76
N ASN A 330 22.76 7.83 32.26
CA ASN A 330 22.45 6.72 31.36
C ASN A 330 21.91 5.48 32.11
N ASN A 331 22.07 5.42 33.43
CA ASN A 331 21.68 4.29 34.28
C ASN A 331 20.42 4.53 35.12
N VAL A 332 19.79 5.71 35.04
CA VAL A 332 18.51 5.98 35.71
C VAL A 332 17.39 5.95 34.67
N ASP A 333 16.62 4.87 34.72
CA ASP A 333 15.37 4.54 34.05
C ASP A 333 15.01 5.25 32.73
N SER A 334 14.94 4.40 31.71
CA SER A 334 14.73 4.54 30.28
C SER A 334 13.39 5.17 29.85
N GLY A 335 12.98 6.28 30.45
CA GLY A 335 11.76 6.99 30.04
C GLY A 335 11.93 7.75 28.71
N PRO A 336 10.97 7.68 27.78
CA PRO A 336 10.97 8.48 26.54
C PRO A 336 10.86 10.01 26.79
N LEU A 337 10.52 10.43 28.00
CA LEU A 337 10.26 11.82 28.40
C LEU A 337 11.47 12.61 28.91
N MET A 338 12.67 12.01 28.99
CA MET A 338 13.86 12.77 29.41
C MET A 338 14.11 13.94 28.43
N PRO A 339 14.21 15.20 28.89
CA PRO A 339 14.30 16.37 28.01
C PRO A 339 15.43 16.28 26.98
N THR A 340 16.58 15.74 27.38
CA THR A 340 17.73 15.52 26.47
C THR A 340 17.44 14.46 25.40
N LYS A 341 16.71 13.39 25.73
CA LYS A 341 16.28 12.34 24.78
C LYS A 341 15.12 12.78 23.88
N LEU A 342 14.22 13.65 24.36
CA LEU A 342 13.09 14.23 23.63
C LEU A 342 13.54 15.32 22.64
N LEU A 343 14.47 16.19 23.08
CA LEU A 343 15.12 17.18 22.22
C LEU A 343 16.11 16.54 21.24
N GLY A 344 16.58 15.32 21.54
CA GLY A 344 17.54 14.59 20.71
C GLY A 344 18.98 15.07 20.85
N LEU A 345 19.31 15.67 22.01
CA LEU A 345 20.63 16.18 22.37
C LEU A 345 21.35 15.13 23.23
N TYR A 346 21.70 13.99 22.62
CA TYR A 346 22.45 12.92 23.27
C TYR A 346 23.51 12.35 22.31
N ARG A 347 24.52 11.67 22.86
CA ARG A 347 25.63 11.13 22.06
C ARG A 347 25.13 10.00 21.17
N LYS A 348 25.38 10.09 19.86
CA LYS A 348 24.98 9.09 18.87
C LYS A 348 26.00 9.01 17.75
N GLU A 349 26.32 7.79 17.30
CA GLU A 349 27.08 7.57 16.08
C GLU A 349 26.30 8.07 14.86
N ALA A 350 26.99 8.73 13.91
CA ALA A 350 26.38 9.35 12.73
C ALA A 350 25.23 10.34 13.03
N TYR A 351 25.35 11.15 14.08
CA TYR A 351 24.31 12.07 14.58
C TYR A 351 23.76 13.09 13.54
N ALA A 352 24.54 13.45 12.51
CA ALA A 352 24.19 14.49 11.53
C ALA A 352 24.01 13.97 10.09
N MET A 353 24.02 12.65 9.83
CA MET A 353 23.96 12.12 8.46
C MET A 353 22.76 12.66 7.66
N TRP A 354 21.56 12.58 8.23
CA TRP A 354 20.32 13.04 7.57
C TRP A 354 20.25 14.57 7.45
N ASP A 355 20.78 15.31 8.42
CA ASP A 355 20.85 16.77 8.36
C ASP A 355 21.86 17.25 7.29
N LEU A 356 22.97 16.53 7.08
CA LEU A 356 23.94 16.81 6.02
C LEU A 356 23.38 16.51 4.63
N ILE A 357 22.64 15.41 4.47
CA ILE A 357 21.92 15.09 3.22
C ILE A 357 20.89 16.18 2.93
N LEU A 358 20.12 16.60 3.94
CA LEU A 358 19.16 17.69 3.82
C LEU A 358 19.85 18.99 3.38
N LEU A 359 20.97 19.35 4.01
CA LEU A 359 21.74 20.54 3.67
C LEU A 359 22.24 20.49 2.23
N LEU A 360 22.78 19.35 1.78
CA LEU A 360 23.20 19.15 0.40
C LEU A 360 22.06 19.41 -0.60
N VAL A 361 20.89 18.83 -0.36
CA VAL A 361 19.72 18.95 -1.25
C VAL A 361 19.17 20.38 -1.28
N VAL A 362 19.10 21.05 -0.13
CA VAL A 362 18.63 22.45 -0.05
C VAL A 362 19.62 23.42 -0.70
N PHE A 363 20.93 23.19 -0.54
CA PHE A 363 21.95 23.97 -1.27
C PHE A 363 21.91 23.71 -2.77
N PHE A 364 21.68 22.47 -3.20
CA PHE A 364 21.45 22.13 -4.60
C PHE A 364 20.25 22.92 -5.16
N HIS A 365 19.11 22.90 -4.46
CA HIS A 365 17.93 23.69 -4.86
C HIS A 365 18.23 25.20 -4.90
N ARG A 366 19.00 25.73 -3.93
CA ARG A 366 19.45 27.13 -3.96
C ARG A 366 20.29 27.45 -5.20
N VAL A 367 21.20 26.56 -5.60
CA VAL A 367 21.99 26.73 -6.83
C VAL A 367 21.07 26.76 -8.05
N MET A 368 20.07 25.88 -8.10
CA MET A 368 19.05 25.86 -9.17
C MET A 368 18.29 27.19 -9.24
N LEU A 369 17.75 27.69 -8.12
CA LEU A 369 17.02 28.96 -8.07
C LEU A 369 17.90 30.16 -8.47
N LYS A 370 19.20 30.15 -8.13
CA LYS A 370 20.15 31.18 -8.57
C LYS A 370 20.44 31.09 -10.05
N SER A 371 20.61 29.87 -10.59
CA SER A 371 20.92 29.65 -12.01
C SER A 371 19.78 30.11 -12.92
N LEU A 372 18.54 29.98 -12.46
CA LEU A 372 17.32 30.42 -13.16
C LEU A 372 17.00 31.92 -12.95
N GLY A 373 17.81 32.67 -12.18
CA GLY A 373 17.56 34.09 -11.90
C GLY A 373 16.39 34.34 -10.93
N ILE A 374 15.89 33.30 -10.29
CA ILE A 374 14.70 33.26 -9.44
C ILE A 374 15.01 33.66 -7.97
N TRP A 375 16.28 33.61 -7.58
CA TRP A 375 16.76 33.96 -6.23
C TRP A 375 16.91 35.48 -6.00
N THR A 376 15.88 36.26 -6.27
CA THR A 376 15.86 37.70 -6.02
C THR A 376 14.98 38.02 -4.80
N THR A 377 15.41 38.99 -4.00
CA THR A 377 14.48 39.70 -3.11
C THR A 377 13.78 40.72 -3.98
N SER A 378 12.54 40.48 -4.38
CA SER A 378 11.64 41.64 -4.57
C SER A 378 11.70 42.39 -3.24
N PRO A 379 12.13 43.66 -3.23
CA PRO A 379 12.09 44.41 -1.99
C PRO A 379 10.64 44.35 -1.52
N PRO A 380 10.34 43.92 -0.27
CA PRO A 380 9.16 44.49 0.34
C PRO A 380 9.33 45.99 0.16
N THR A 381 8.28 46.71 -0.21
CA THR A 381 8.23 48.17 -0.14
C THR A 381 8.45 48.55 1.32
N THR A 382 9.69 48.44 1.80
CA THR A 382 10.17 49.05 3.00
C THR A 382 10.13 50.50 2.62
N VAL A 383 9.05 51.16 3.04
CA VAL A 383 9.07 52.57 3.42
C VAL A 383 10.49 52.82 3.90
N ALA A 384 11.26 53.58 3.12
CA ALA A 384 12.63 53.90 3.47
C ALA A 384 12.57 54.35 4.93
N ILE A 385 13.38 53.74 5.80
CA ILE A 385 13.53 54.26 7.15
C ILE A 385 14.04 55.69 6.95
N LEU A 386 13.14 56.67 7.05
CA LEU A 386 13.44 58.08 6.91
C LEU A 386 14.44 58.40 8.02
N SER A 387 15.70 58.57 7.66
CA SER A 387 16.69 59.17 8.56
C SER A 387 16.21 60.57 8.91
N GLY A 388 16.34 60.97 10.18
CA GLY A 388 15.90 62.30 10.60
C GLY A 388 16.50 63.39 9.70
N GLY A 389 15.66 64.28 9.19
CA GLY A 389 16.02 65.27 8.17
C GLY A 389 14.82 65.99 7.59
N GLU A 390 15.07 67.03 6.80
CA GLU A 390 14.04 67.79 6.08
C GLU A 390 13.81 67.18 4.70
N TYR A 391 12.53 66.91 4.41
CA TYR A 391 12.10 66.30 3.15
C TYR A 391 11.14 67.23 2.42
N ARG A 392 11.27 67.28 1.09
CA ARG A 392 10.34 67.98 0.20
C ARG A 392 9.35 66.98 -0.40
N LEU A 393 8.08 67.35 -0.45
CA LEU A 393 7.02 66.55 -1.05
C LEU A 393 6.87 66.89 -2.53
N GLU A 394 7.22 65.97 -3.42
CA GLU A 394 6.96 66.07 -4.88
C GLU A 394 6.25 64.78 -5.34
N ASP A 395 5.10 64.93 -6.01
CA ASP A 395 4.27 63.83 -6.54
C ASP A 395 4.04 62.64 -5.59
N GLY A 396 3.80 62.93 -4.30
CA GLY A 396 3.52 61.91 -3.28
C GLY A 396 4.74 61.14 -2.75
N HIS A 397 5.95 61.51 -3.18
CA HIS A 397 7.22 60.93 -2.71
C HIS A 397 8.07 61.96 -1.95
N LEU A 398 8.69 61.54 -0.84
CA LEU A 398 9.53 62.37 0.03
C LEU A 398 11.00 62.32 -0.44
N ILE A 399 11.57 63.46 -0.84
CA ILE A 399 12.96 63.57 -1.31
C ILE A 399 13.81 64.33 -0.25
N PRO A 400 14.96 63.78 0.20
CA PRO A 400 15.81 64.43 1.19
C PRO A 400 16.56 65.63 0.58
N ILE A 401 16.57 66.77 1.28
CA ILE A 401 17.29 67.98 0.85
C ILE A 401 18.78 67.84 1.25
N CYS A 402 19.56 67.18 0.38
CA CYS A 402 21.04 67.03 0.28
C CYS A 402 21.93 66.95 1.55
N SER A 403 22.70 65.87 1.66
CA SER A 403 24.01 65.85 2.35
C SER A 403 25.14 65.67 1.31
N SER A 404 25.96 66.70 1.10
CA SER A 404 27.17 66.64 0.28
C SER A 404 28.39 66.29 1.13
N SER A 405 29.20 65.31 0.70
CA SER A 405 30.55 65.07 1.23
C SER A 405 31.59 65.98 0.53
N PRO A 406 32.81 66.13 1.09
CA PRO A 406 33.59 67.38 1.09
C PRO A 406 34.64 67.47 -0.03
N LYS A 407 35.12 68.69 -0.32
CA LYS A 407 36.56 69.01 -0.46
C LYS A 407 36.86 70.51 -0.74
N THR A 408 37.83 70.99 0.05
CA THR A 408 38.93 71.94 -0.20
C THR A 408 38.70 73.44 -0.46
N ASP A 409 39.34 74.17 0.46
CA ASP A 409 40.22 75.34 0.30
C ASP A 409 39.66 76.77 0.22
N SER A 410 40.08 77.55 1.24
CA SER A 410 40.56 78.95 1.27
C SER A 410 39.74 80.00 0.49
N ASP A 411 39.35 81.15 1.01
CA ASP A 411 40.14 82.12 1.78
C ASP A 411 39.19 83.30 2.12
N ASN A 412 39.47 84.05 3.20
CA ASN A 412 39.27 85.50 3.43
C ASN A 412 37.95 86.20 2.96
N THR A 413 37.28 87.11 3.67
CA THR A 413 37.62 88.00 4.80
C THR A 413 36.32 88.64 5.30
N GLU A 414 36.25 88.87 6.61
CA GLU A 414 35.81 90.10 7.29
C GLU A 414 34.45 90.80 7.02
N HIS A 415 33.76 90.95 8.15
CA HIS A 415 33.22 92.19 8.75
C HIS A 415 31.73 92.58 8.60
N ASP A 416 31.19 92.83 9.80
CA ASP A 416 30.19 93.83 10.19
C ASP A 416 28.70 93.46 10.23
N THR A 417 28.30 93.02 11.43
CA THR A 417 27.11 93.47 12.17
C THR A 417 27.12 95.01 12.38
N PRO A 418 26.08 95.73 12.89
CA PRO A 418 24.93 95.23 13.68
C PRO A 418 23.60 96.04 13.56
N ASN A 419 22.62 95.68 14.42
CA ASN A 419 21.54 96.51 15.01
C ASN A 419 20.31 96.85 14.12
N SER A 420 19.07 97.00 14.60
CA SER A 420 18.52 97.11 15.96
C SER A 420 17.01 96.80 15.93
N ALA A 421 16.53 96.31 17.07
CA ALA A 421 15.23 96.43 17.72
C ALA A 421 14.05 97.16 17.02
N ALA A 422 12.84 96.59 17.06
CA ALA A 422 11.83 96.84 18.10
C ALA A 422 10.38 96.52 17.66
N LYS A 423 9.75 95.62 18.44
CA LYS A 423 8.37 95.61 18.97
C LYS A 423 7.16 96.17 18.16
N SER A 424 6.17 95.28 18.04
CA SER A 424 4.78 95.38 18.58
C SER A 424 3.60 95.60 17.59
N GLN A 425 2.73 94.56 17.53
CA GLN A 425 1.24 94.52 17.53
C GLN A 425 0.47 95.56 16.67
N ASN A 426 -0.57 95.24 15.87
CA ASN A 426 -1.72 94.38 16.13
C ASN A 426 -2.65 94.31 14.88
N ARG A 427 -3.37 93.19 14.75
CA ARG A 427 -4.76 92.98 14.27
C ARG A 427 -5.21 93.26 12.80
N SER A 428 -5.50 92.14 12.11
CA SER A 428 -6.65 91.79 11.21
C SER A 428 -7.03 92.62 9.96
N LYS A 429 -6.75 92.01 8.77
CA LYS A 429 -7.59 91.65 7.56
C LYS A 429 -8.66 92.65 7.03
N PRO A 430 -8.98 92.73 5.69
CA PRO A 430 -8.99 91.63 4.72
C PRO A 430 -8.65 91.94 3.22
N SER A 431 -8.69 90.85 2.44
CA SER A 431 -9.04 90.66 1.01
C SER A 431 -8.09 91.00 -0.14
N SER A 432 -7.77 89.90 -0.85
CA SER A 432 -7.82 89.70 -2.31
C SER A 432 -6.57 89.98 -3.13
N GLY A 433 -5.95 88.89 -3.61
CA GLY A 433 -5.38 88.84 -4.96
C GLY A 433 -4.02 88.17 -5.10
N ARG A 434 -4.04 86.88 -5.50
CA ARG A 434 -3.12 86.21 -6.45
C ARG A 434 -1.94 85.36 -5.91
N SER A 435 -1.83 84.18 -6.56
CA SER A 435 -0.79 83.13 -6.67
C SER A 435 -0.58 82.09 -5.55
N SER A 436 -1.10 80.88 -5.81
CA SER A 436 -0.74 79.55 -5.26
C SER A 436 0.48 78.93 -5.97
N PRO A 437 1.00 77.76 -5.52
CA PRO A 437 1.39 77.43 -4.15
C PRO A 437 2.82 76.86 -4.06
N GLY A 438 3.51 77.18 -2.96
CA GLY A 438 4.80 76.57 -2.60
C GLY A 438 4.63 75.16 -2.03
N GLY A 439 5.63 74.30 -2.29
CA GLY A 439 5.68 72.93 -1.76
C GLY A 439 5.86 72.90 -0.24
N GLU A 440 5.15 71.98 0.41
CA GLU A 440 5.16 71.76 1.85
C GLU A 440 6.44 71.00 2.26
N ILE A 441 7.21 71.57 3.19
CA ILE A 441 8.44 70.95 3.72
C ILE A 441 8.07 70.22 5.03
N VAL A 442 8.39 68.93 5.11
CA VAL A 442 8.07 68.08 6.26
C VAL A 442 9.37 67.65 6.96
N SER A 443 9.51 67.99 8.24
CA SER A 443 10.64 67.57 9.07
C SER A 443 10.27 66.34 9.92
N VAL A 444 11.11 65.30 9.88
CA VAL A 444 10.90 64.05 10.62
C VAL A 444 11.98 63.92 11.69
N GLU A 445 11.59 63.94 12.96
CA GLU A 445 12.50 63.78 14.11
C GLU A 445 12.36 62.37 14.71
N VAL A 446 13.47 61.60 14.70
CA VAL A 446 13.50 60.23 15.23
C VAL A 446 14.02 60.25 16.66
N LYS A 447 13.12 60.10 17.64
CA LYS A 447 13.47 60.01 19.06
C LYS A 447 13.70 58.55 19.46
N LYS A 448 14.91 58.20 19.89
CA LYS A 448 15.20 56.88 20.51
C LYS A 448 14.73 56.90 21.96
N GLU A 449 13.70 56.13 22.28
CA GLU A 449 13.18 55.97 23.65
C GLU A 449 13.62 54.65 24.29
N VAL A 450 13.74 54.64 25.62
CA VAL A 450 14.30 53.51 26.39
C VAL A 450 13.30 52.34 26.47
N PRO A 451 13.68 51.09 26.14
CA PRO A 451 12.75 49.98 25.87
C PRO A 451 11.81 49.55 27.01
N PHE A 452 12.17 49.82 28.26
CA PHE A 452 11.59 49.12 29.42
C PHE A 452 10.21 49.64 29.85
N ARG A 453 9.81 50.86 29.44
CA ARG A 453 8.59 51.52 29.98
C ARG A 453 7.30 51.22 29.20
N TYR A 454 7.40 50.65 28.01
CA TYR A 454 6.27 50.40 27.10
C TYR A 454 6.24 48.97 26.53
N TYR A 455 6.83 47.99 27.23
CA TYR A 455 6.93 46.60 26.75
C TYR A 455 5.60 46.05 26.19
N SER A 456 4.48 46.26 26.91
CA SER A 456 3.15 45.84 26.45
C SER A 456 2.71 46.53 25.15
N LYS A 457 2.94 47.84 25.01
CA LYS A 457 2.58 48.62 23.81
C LYS A 457 3.48 48.28 22.61
N THR A 458 4.77 48.03 22.86
CA THR A 458 5.74 47.60 21.84
C THR A 458 5.44 46.18 21.36
N VAL A 459 5.06 45.27 22.27
CA VAL A 459 4.63 43.91 21.93
C VAL A 459 3.32 43.96 21.13
N GLN A 460 2.34 44.77 21.53
CA GLN A 460 1.10 44.97 20.77
C GLN A 460 1.35 45.56 19.38
N MET A 461 2.21 46.58 19.25
CA MET A 461 2.60 47.14 17.94
C MET A 461 3.38 46.13 17.10
N GLY A 462 4.19 45.27 17.72
CA GLY A 462 4.85 44.14 17.07
C GLY A 462 3.86 43.12 16.53
N PHE A 463 2.90 42.67 17.36
CA PHE A 463 1.83 41.77 16.95
C PHE A 463 0.94 42.37 15.87
N ALA A 464 0.63 43.67 15.93
CA ALA A 464 -0.11 44.37 14.88
C ALA A 464 0.67 44.37 13.56
N LYS A 465 1.97 44.72 13.58
CA LYS A 465 2.82 44.74 12.38
C LYS A 465 2.96 43.36 11.73
N TYR A 466 3.23 42.31 12.51
CA TYR A 466 3.32 40.95 11.99
C TYR A 466 1.94 40.39 11.62
N GLY A 467 0.89 40.78 12.35
CA GLY A 467 -0.50 40.46 12.07
C GLY A 467 -0.99 41.04 10.75
N ASP A 468 -0.58 42.26 10.40
CA ASP A 468 -0.89 42.90 9.11
C ASP A 468 -0.22 42.17 7.94
N GLY A 469 1.03 41.71 8.12
CA GLY A 469 1.72 40.86 7.15
C GLY A 469 1.01 39.51 6.94
N PHE A 470 0.58 38.87 8.02
CA PHE A 470 -0.20 37.62 7.97
C PHE A 470 -1.58 37.84 7.34
N LYS A 471 -2.27 38.92 7.68
CA LYS A 471 -3.57 39.29 7.11
C LYS A 471 -3.47 39.52 5.60
N THR A 472 -2.42 40.20 5.16
CA THR A 472 -2.15 40.42 3.73
C THR A 472 -1.89 39.10 3.01
N TRP A 473 -1.08 38.22 3.59
CA TRP A 473 -0.84 36.87 3.06
C TRP A 473 -2.13 36.03 3.01
N LEU A 474 -2.96 36.07 4.06
CA LEU A 474 -4.21 35.32 4.10
C LEU A 474 -5.21 35.84 3.06
N HIS A 475 -5.30 37.16 2.86
CA HIS A 475 -6.11 37.73 1.79
C HIS A 475 -5.62 37.28 0.40
N GLN A 476 -4.30 37.28 0.16
CA GLN A 476 -3.73 36.74 -1.09
C GLN A 476 -4.04 35.24 -1.25
N LEU A 477 -3.99 34.47 -0.16
CA LEU A 477 -4.33 33.04 -0.17
C LEU A 477 -5.84 32.77 -0.30
N LEU A 478 -6.72 33.76 -0.12
CA LEU A 478 -8.17 33.66 -0.32
C LEU A 478 -8.65 34.31 -1.62
N ASP A 479 -7.79 35.04 -2.31
CA ASP A 479 -8.10 35.70 -3.59
C ASP A 479 -8.25 34.67 -4.73
N PRO A 480 -9.41 34.59 -5.42
CA PRO A 480 -9.63 33.66 -6.53
C PRO A 480 -8.95 34.07 -7.84
N THR A 481 -8.58 35.34 -8.02
CA THR A 481 -8.16 35.89 -9.32
C THR A 481 -6.82 35.36 -9.84
N SER A 482 -5.97 34.84 -8.95
CA SER A 482 -4.60 34.42 -9.27
C SER A 482 -4.41 32.90 -9.42
N ARG A 483 -5.50 32.12 -9.43
CA ARG A 483 -5.45 30.65 -9.36
C ARG A 483 -5.86 29.97 -10.64
N VAL A 484 -5.26 28.80 -10.86
CA VAL A 484 -5.70 27.82 -11.84
C VAL A 484 -6.29 26.64 -11.06
N ALA A 485 -7.59 26.39 -11.23
CA ALA A 485 -8.29 25.32 -10.55
C ALA A 485 -7.74 23.95 -10.98
N ALA A 486 -7.56 23.05 -10.01
CA ALA A 486 -7.12 21.68 -10.24
C ALA A 486 -7.90 20.74 -9.31
N ASP A 487 -8.21 19.53 -9.76
CA ASP A 487 -8.79 18.49 -8.92
C ASP A 487 -7.74 17.44 -8.55
N VAL A 488 -7.39 17.39 -7.27
CA VAL A 488 -6.37 16.50 -6.71
C VAL A 488 -6.96 15.60 -5.62
N TYR A 489 -8.28 15.66 -5.40
CA TYR A 489 -8.94 14.97 -4.30
C TYR A 489 -8.78 13.46 -4.37
N SER A 490 -8.84 12.85 -5.57
CA SER A 490 -8.67 11.41 -5.72
C SER A 490 -7.31 10.91 -5.22
N LEU A 491 -6.24 11.68 -5.45
CA LEU A 491 -4.90 11.35 -4.94
C LEU A 491 -4.81 11.53 -3.42
N MET A 492 -5.50 12.54 -2.88
CA MET A 492 -5.60 12.75 -1.43
C MET A 492 -6.35 11.59 -0.75
N PHE A 493 -7.50 11.20 -1.29
CA PHE A 493 -8.25 10.05 -0.81
C PHE A 493 -7.43 8.76 -0.88
N LEU A 494 -6.68 8.54 -1.96
CA LEU A 494 -5.79 7.38 -2.09
C LEU A 494 -4.72 7.34 -0.97
N CYS A 495 -4.10 8.48 -0.64
CA CYS A 495 -3.16 8.55 0.48
C CYS A 495 -3.84 8.17 1.81
N ASP A 496 -5.06 8.66 2.05
CA ASP A 496 -5.78 8.35 3.28
C ASP A 496 -6.32 6.91 3.34
N PHE A 497 -6.65 6.32 2.19
CA PHE A 497 -7.00 4.92 2.04
C PHE A 497 -5.79 4.02 2.35
N ILE A 498 -4.61 4.34 1.81
CA ILE A 498 -3.36 3.64 2.15
C ILE A 498 -3.07 3.76 3.66
N ASN A 499 -3.21 4.96 4.23
CA ASN A 499 -3.02 5.18 5.68
C ASN A 499 -3.99 4.36 6.53
N PHE A 500 -5.24 4.22 6.10
CA PHE A 500 -6.23 3.38 6.78
C PHE A 500 -5.76 1.91 6.85
N PHE A 501 -5.25 1.37 5.74
CA PHE A 501 -4.67 0.02 5.72
C PHE A 501 -3.35 -0.11 6.50
N VAL A 502 -2.51 0.93 6.52
CA VAL A 502 -1.29 0.96 7.34
C VAL A 502 -1.64 0.87 8.83
N ILE A 503 -2.71 1.53 9.28
CA ILE A 503 -3.22 1.39 10.65
C ILE A 503 -3.76 -0.03 10.86
N LEU A 504 -4.60 -0.54 9.95
CA LEU A 504 -5.23 -1.86 10.04
C LEU A 504 -4.20 -3.00 10.16
N PHE A 505 -3.21 -3.06 9.25
CA PHE A 505 -2.15 -4.07 9.28
C PHE A 505 -1.09 -3.78 10.35
N GLY A 506 -0.94 -2.51 10.74
CA GLY A 506 -0.01 -2.07 11.77
C GLY A 506 -0.55 -2.14 13.20
N TYR A 507 -1.67 -2.83 13.48
CA TYR A 507 -2.32 -2.81 14.80
C TYR A 507 -1.36 -3.24 15.94
N SER A 508 -0.43 -4.16 15.70
CA SER A 508 0.60 -4.58 16.69
C SER A 508 1.58 -3.45 17.04
N SER A 509 1.81 -2.53 16.11
CA SER A 509 2.74 -1.41 16.24
C SER A 509 2.13 -0.19 16.94
N PHE A 510 0.79 -0.06 16.90
CA PHE A 510 0.05 1.03 17.54
C PHE A 510 -0.57 0.63 18.90
N GLY A 511 -0.50 -0.66 19.26
CA GLY A 511 -0.87 -1.19 20.58
C GLY A 511 0.28 -1.17 21.59
N ALA A 512 -0.02 -1.46 22.86
CA ALA A 512 1.02 -1.70 23.86
C ALA A 512 1.77 -2.98 23.50
N GLN A 513 3.08 -2.91 23.22
CA GLN A 513 3.92 -4.04 22.82
C GLN A 513 3.80 -5.19 23.85
N GLN A 514 2.93 -6.15 23.54
CA GLN A 514 3.08 -7.53 24.00
C GLN A 514 3.77 -8.24 22.84
N ASP A 515 4.82 -9.02 23.13
CA ASP A 515 5.66 -9.71 22.12
C ASP A 515 4.94 -10.84 21.36
N GLY A 516 3.60 -10.89 21.42
CA GLY A 516 2.77 -11.78 20.62
C GLY A 516 2.18 -11.05 19.40
N GLY A 517 2.12 -11.75 18.27
CA GLY A 517 1.50 -11.23 17.05
C GLY A 517 -0.03 -11.10 17.18
N VAL A 518 -0.74 -11.19 16.05
CA VAL A 518 -2.22 -11.06 16.02
C VAL A 518 -2.86 -12.14 16.90
N SER A 519 -2.17 -13.29 16.98
CA SER A 519 -2.60 -14.46 17.73
C SER A 519 -2.80 -14.18 19.21
N SER A 520 -1.87 -13.50 19.90
CA SER A 520 -1.99 -13.27 21.34
C SER A 520 -3.15 -12.34 21.70
N TYR A 521 -3.46 -11.35 20.86
CA TYR A 521 -4.61 -10.47 21.06
C TYR A 521 -5.95 -11.15 20.74
N LEU A 522 -5.96 -12.07 19.76
CA LEU A 522 -7.11 -12.92 19.46
C LEU A 522 -7.34 -13.95 20.58
N GLU A 523 -6.27 -14.47 21.17
CA GLU A 523 -6.33 -15.35 22.36
C GLU A 523 -6.89 -14.61 23.57
N ASP A 524 -6.45 -13.37 23.81
CA ASP A 524 -6.92 -12.53 24.92
C ASP A 524 -8.27 -11.84 24.66
N ASN A 525 -8.83 -11.94 23.45
CA ASN A 525 -10.06 -11.22 23.01
C ASN A 525 -10.06 -9.71 23.35
N ARG A 526 -8.89 -9.06 23.33
CA ARG A 526 -8.73 -7.64 23.69
C ARG A 526 -8.23 -6.82 22.51
N VAL A 527 -9.06 -5.89 22.04
CA VAL A 527 -8.67 -4.92 21.02
C VAL A 527 -7.95 -3.74 21.69
N PRO A 528 -6.72 -3.36 21.26
CA PRO A 528 -6.05 -2.18 21.80
C PRO A 528 -6.86 -0.90 21.56
N VAL A 529 -7.19 -0.18 22.64
CA VAL A 529 -8.05 1.02 22.60
C VAL A 529 -7.46 2.12 21.70
N LEU A 530 -6.13 2.28 21.68
CA LEU A 530 -5.44 3.29 20.87
C LEU A 530 -5.54 3.01 19.37
N PHE A 531 -5.44 1.74 18.99
CA PHE A 531 -5.61 1.31 17.61
C PHE A 531 -7.03 1.63 17.13
N LEU A 532 -8.04 1.30 17.95
CA LEU A 532 -9.44 1.60 17.63
C LEU A 532 -9.67 3.12 17.52
N PHE A 533 -9.16 3.91 18.47
CA PHE A 533 -9.24 5.37 18.43
C PHE A 533 -8.63 5.94 17.15
N MET A 534 -7.45 5.45 16.74
CA MET A 534 -6.77 5.87 15.51
C MET A 534 -7.55 5.55 14.25
N LEU A 535 -8.15 4.36 14.18
CA LEU A 535 -8.97 3.94 13.05
C LEU A 535 -10.22 4.81 12.93
N ILE A 536 -10.93 5.04 14.04
CA ILE A 536 -12.12 5.90 14.07
C ILE A 536 -11.75 7.35 13.71
N LEU A 537 -10.66 7.87 14.27
CA LEU A 537 -10.20 9.23 13.98
C LEU A 537 -9.82 9.40 12.50
N GLN A 538 -9.08 8.45 11.92
CA GLN A 538 -8.72 8.48 10.50
C GLN A 538 -9.96 8.39 9.61
N PHE A 539 -10.92 7.53 9.93
CA PHE A 539 -12.20 7.45 9.22
C PHE A 539 -12.96 8.79 9.28
N MET A 540 -13.07 9.40 10.46
CA MET A 540 -13.72 10.71 10.63
C MET A 540 -13.02 11.82 9.85
N LEU A 541 -11.68 11.84 9.81
CA LEU A 541 -10.93 12.80 9.01
C LEU A 541 -11.22 12.66 7.50
N ILE A 542 -11.35 11.43 6.99
CA ILE A 542 -11.72 11.17 5.59
C ILE A 542 -13.14 11.71 5.29
N VAL A 543 -14.09 11.44 6.18
CA VAL A 543 -15.48 11.87 6.04
C VAL A 543 -15.61 13.39 6.05
N ILE A 544 -14.94 14.07 6.99
CA ILE A 544 -14.92 15.54 7.07
C ILE A 544 -14.28 16.15 5.82
N ASP A 545 -13.19 15.56 5.33
CA ASP A 545 -12.51 16.06 4.14
C ASP A 545 -13.40 15.96 2.88
N ARG A 546 -14.10 14.83 2.70
CA ARG A 546 -15.08 14.69 1.60
C ARG A 546 -16.18 15.75 1.68
N GLY A 547 -16.69 16.04 2.88
CA GLY A 547 -17.69 17.10 3.09
C GLY A 547 -17.17 18.49 2.71
N ILE A 548 -15.93 18.84 3.07
CA ILE A 548 -15.29 20.11 2.69
C ILE A 548 -15.08 20.19 1.17
N TYR A 549 -14.65 19.09 0.56
CA TYR A 549 -14.44 18.98 -0.88
C TYR A 549 -15.73 19.26 -1.66
N LEU A 550 -16.84 18.60 -1.31
CA LEU A 550 -18.13 18.76 -1.99
C LEU A 550 -18.73 20.17 -1.82
N ARG A 551 -18.53 20.79 -0.65
CA ARG A 551 -18.97 22.18 -0.39
C ARG A 551 -18.06 23.25 -1.01
N LYS A 552 -16.93 22.86 -1.63
CA LYS A 552 -15.96 23.76 -2.29
C LYS A 552 -15.45 24.90 -1.40
N ASN A 553 -15.43 24.73 -0.07
CA ASN A 553 -15.09 25.79 0.88
C ASN A 553 -13.59 25.81 1.21
N ILE A 554 -12.87 26.76 0.62
CA ILE A 554 -11.40 26.91 0.78
C ILE A 554 -11.02 27.33 2.20
N LEU A 555 -11.80 28.21 2.85
CA LEU A 555 -11.51 28.66 4.21
C LEU A 555 -11.60 27.50 5.21
N ALA A 556 -12.67 26.70 5.10
CA ALA A 556 -12.82 25.49 5.92
C ALA A 556 -11.66 24.52 5.69
N LYS A 557 -11.21 24.38 4.43
CA LYS A 557 -10.06 23.54 4.08
C LYS A 557 -8.75 24.02 4.70
N ILE A 558 -8.49 25.33 4.74
CA ILE A 558 -7.29 25.89 5.40
C ILE A 558 -7.31 25.62 6.91
N ILE A 559 -8.44 25.83 7.58
CA ILE A 559 -8.57 25.54 9.01
C ILE A 559 -8.35 24.05 9.28
N PHE A 560 -8.97 23.19 8.46
CA PHE A 560 -8.83 21.74 8.55
C PHE A 560 -7.37 21.30 8.34
N GLN A 561 -6.69 21.85 7.33
CA GLN A 561 -5.27 21.62 7.07
C GLN A 561 -4.40 21.95 8.29
N PHE A 562 -4.59 23.14 8.88
CA PHE A 562 -3.82 23.55 10.05
C PHE A 562 -4.08 22.67 11.28
N LEU A 563 -5.34 22.33 11.54
CA LEU A 563 -5.70 21.41 12.62
C LEU A 563 -5.03 20.04 12.42
N GLN A 564 -5.04 19.52 11.19
CA GLN A 564 -4.49 18.21 10.87
C GLN A 564 -2.96 18.17 10.97
N ILE A 565 -2.27 19.25 10.58
CA ILE A 565 -0.81 19.38 10.77
C ILE A 565 -0.47 19.31 12.26
N ILE A 566 -1.17 20.08 13.10
CA ILE A 566 -0.94 20.11 14.54
C ILE A 566 -1.24 18.74 15.15
N LEU A 567 -2.40 18.17 14.83
CA LEU A 567 -2.83 16.86 15.32
C LEU A 567 -1.83 15.76 14.95
N LEU A 568 -1.39 15.69 13.70
CA LEU A 568 -0.42 14.69 13.24
C LEU A 568 0.90 14.76 14.02
N HIS A 569 1.49 15.95 14.15
CA HIS A 569 2.80 16.12 14.76
C HIS A 569 2.77 15.94 16.28
N ILE A 570 1.73 16.44 16.96
CA ILE A 570 1.53 16.20 18.41
C ILE A 570 1.27 14.71 18.65
N TRP A 571 0.38 14.10 17.87
CA TRP A 571 0.02 12.71 18.07
C TRP A 571 1.22 11.79 17.89
N LEU A 572 1.95 11.91 16.78
CA LEU A 572 2.99 10.94 16.45
C LEU A 572 4.31 11.14 17.22
N PHE A 573 4.69 12.38 17.54
CA PHE A 573 5.97 12.67 18.17
C PHE A 573 5.88 12.92 19.68
N ILE A 574 4.69 13.17 20.22
CA ILE A 574 4.47 13.40 21.67
C ILE A 574 3.60 12.29 22.25
N VAL A 575 2.38 12.10 21.76
CA VAL A 575 1.41 11.16 22.36
C VAL A 575 1.84 9.71 22.15
N PHE A 576 2.21 9.33 20.92
CA PHE A 576 2.59 7.96 20.59
C PHE A 576 3.78 7.44 21.42
N PRO A 577 4.92 8.16 21.54
CA PRO A 577 6.01 7.70 22.39
C PRO A 577 5.67 7.64 23.89
N VAL A 578 4.75 8.49 24.36
CA VAL A 578 4.30 8.48 25.77
C VAL A 578 3.50 7.22 26.08
N ILE A 579 2.67 6.77 25.15
CA ILE A 579 1.75 5.66 25.40
C ILE A 579 2.39 4.30 25.04
N THR A 580 3.11 4.22 23.92
CA THR A 580 3.73 2.97 23.45
C THR A 580 5.11 2.72 24.07
N GLY A 581 5.74 3.73 24.68
CA GLY A 581 7.09 3.64 25.24
C GLY A 581 8.22 3.60 24.19
N SER A 582 7.88 3.42 22.92
CA SER A 582 8.80 3.36 21.77
C SER A 582 8.77 4.62 20.92
N LYS A 583 9.91 5.00 20.32
CA LYS A 583 10.00 6.15 19.40
C LYS A 583 9.45 5.79 18.01
N CYS A 584 8.93 6.77 17.27
CA CYS A 584 8.43 6.56 15.91
C CYS A 584 9.47 5.94 14.94
N ASN A 585 10.76 6.23 15.10
CA ASN A 585 11.82 5.69 14.23
C ASN A 585 12.13 4.19 14.46
N THR A 586 11.67 3.54 15.53
CA THR A 586 11.96 2.11 15.73
C THR A 586 10.99 1.20 15.00
N VAL A 587 9.76 1.69 14.74
CA VAL A 587 8.67 0.87 14.21
C VAL A 587 8.26 1.37 12.82
N LEU A 588 8.04 0.45 11.88
CA LEU A 588 7.83 0.79 10.46
C LEU A 588 6.42 1.37 10.15
N PRO A 589 5.29 0.80 10.62
CA PRO A 589 3.96 1.36 10.30
C PRO A 589 3.75 2.84 10.65
N PRO A 590 4.18 3.36 11.83
CA PRO A 590 4.09 4.80 12.12
C PRO A 590 4.93 5.67 11.18
N GLN A 591 6.06 5.17 10.67
CA GLN A 591 6.89 5.87 9.68
C GLN A 591 6.18 5.99 8.33
N ILE A 592 5.61 4.88 7.85
CA ILE A 592 4.84 4.87 6.60
C ILE A 592 3.62 5.78 6.72
N TYR A 593 2.88 5.69 7.84
CA TYR A 593 1.73 6.55 8.12
C TYR A 593 2.11 8.04 8.07
N TYR A 594 3.21 8.43 8.74
CA TYR A 594 3.69 9.80 8.69
C TYR A 594 4.03 10.26 7.27
N MET A 595 4.80 9.44 6.54
CA MET A 595 5.28 9.80 5.20
C MET A 595 4.11 9.98 4.23
N VAL A 596 3.16 9.04 4.22
CA VAL A 596 1.97 9.11 3.35
C VAL A 596 1.07 10.27 3.78
N LYS A 597 0.91 10.53 5.09
CA LYS A 597 0.15 11.70 5.57
C LYS A 597 0.83 13.03 5.22
N CYS A 598 2.16 13.09 5.19
CA CYS A 598 2.89 14.27 4.71
C CYS A 598 2.64 14.54 3.22
N PHE A 599 2.60 13.49 2.38
CA PHE A 599 2.21 13.64 0.98
C PHE A 599 0.76 14.09 0.82
N TYR A 600 -0.16 13.52 1.61
CA TYR A 600 -1.55 14.00 1.68
C TYR A 600 -1.61 15.50 2.00
N LEU A 601 -0.87 15.96 3.02
CA LEU A 601 -0.85 17.36 3.42
C LEU A 601 -0.25 18.27 2.35
N LEU A 602 0.71 17.78 1.56
CA LEU A 602 1.28 18.51 0.42
C LEU A 602 0.28 18.63 -0.73
N LEU A 603 -0.42 17.55 -1.06
CA LEU A 603 -1.49 17.56 -2.07
C LEU A 603 -2.66 18.46 -1.62
N SER A 604 -3.02 18.43 -0.34
CA SER A 604 -4.02 19.30 0.26
C SER A 604 -3.62 20.78 0.17
N ALA A 605 -2.36 21.12 0.47
CA ALA A 605 -1.84 22.47 0.31
C ALA A 605 -1.83 22.93 -1.16
N TYR A 606 -1.50 22.02 -2.09
CA TYR A 606 -1.57 22.27 -3.52
C TYR A 606 -3.01 22.52 -3.99
N GLN A 607 -3.99 21.73 -3.52
CA GLN A 607 -5.42 21.95 -3.77
C GLN A 607 -5.88 23.33 -3.25
N ILE A 608 -5.45 23.74 -2.05
CA ILE A 608 -5.77 25.07 -1.50
C ILE A 608 -5.22 26.19 -2.39
N ARG A 609 -4.00 26.02 -2.92
CA ARG A 609 -3.36 26.99 -3.81
C ARG A 609 -4.05 27.11 -5.17
N CYS A 610 -4.45 25.99 -5.75
CA CYS A 610 -5.15 25.94 -7.04
C CYS A 610 -6.64 26.32 -6.91
N GLY A 611 -7.26 26.07 -5.76
CA GLY A 611 -8.70 26.19 -5.59
C GLY A 611 -9.45 24.98 -6.15
N TYR A 612 -10.77 24.93 -5.94
CA TYR A 612 -11.63 23.85 -6.43
C TYR A 612 -12.16 24.16 -7.83
N PRO A 613 -12.22 23.17 -8.74
CA PRO A 613 -12.87 23.37 -10.03
C PRO A 613 -14.39 23.48 -9.88
N THR A 614 -15.02 24.04 -10.91
CA THR A 614 -16.48 24.21 -10.97
C THR A 614 -17.20 22.86 -11.11
N ARG A 615 -16.60 21.89 -11.82
CA ARG A 615 -17.15 20.54 -12.05
C ARG A 615 -16.41 19.46 -11.24
N ILE A 616 -17.12 18.79 -10.32
CA ILE A 616 -16.56 17.83 -9.34
C ILE A 616 -17.40 16.56 -9.12
N LEU A 617 -18.66 16.49 -9.58
CA LEU A 617 -19.60 15.40 -9.24
C LEU A 617 -19.35 14.08 -9.99
N GLY A 618 -18.49 14.09 -11.02
CA GLY A 618 -18.12 12.88 -11.75
C GLY A 618 -17.19 11.95 -10.95
N ASN A 619 -17.41 10.64 -11.06
CA ASN A 619 -16.45 9.67 -10.53
C ASN A 619 -15.15 9.73 -11.36
N PHE A 620 -14.01 9.86 -10.69
CA PHE A 620 -12.71 9.97 -11.34
C PHE A 620 -12.33 8.74 -12.17
N LEU A 621 -12.80 7.55 -11.79
CA LEU A 621 -12.57 6.31 -12.53
C LEU A 621 -13.35 6.24 -13.84
N CYS A 622 -14.39 7.07 -13.98
CA CYS A 622 -15.32 7.03 -15.10
C CYS A 622 -14.98 8.04 -16.22
N LYS A 623 -13.76 8.59 -16.24
CA LYS A 623 -13.30 9.53 -17.28
C LYS A 623 -12.89 8.88 -18.61
N GLY A 624 -12.67 7.57 -18.61
CA GLY A 624 -12.32 6.80 -19.80
C GLY A 624 -13.00 5.43 -19.80
N TYR A 625 -13.02 4.77 -20.97
CA TYR A 625 -13.79 3.53 -21.19
C TYR A 625 -12.93 2.29 -21.47
N GLY A 626 -11.61 2.38 -21.32
CA GLY A 626 -10.70 1.26 -21.55
C GLY A 626 -10.71 0.19 -20.44
N TYR A 627 -9.97 -0.91 -20.66
CA TYR A 627 -9.89 -2.03 -19.70
C TYR A 627 -9.45 -1.60 -18.29
N VAL A 628 -8.49 -0.68 -18.18
CA VAL A 628 -7.98 -0.20 -16.87
C VAL A 628 -9.12 0.42 -16.06
N ASN A 629 -9.93 1.28 -16.67
CA ASN A 629 -11.07 1.93 -16.01
C ASN A 629 -12.13 0.90 -15.63
N MET A 630 -12.43 -0.06 -16.51
CA MET A 630 -13.38 -1.13 -16.24
C MET A 630 -12.97 -1.96 -15.00
N PHE A 631 -11.72 -2.44 -14.95
CA PHE A 631 -11.24 -3.25 -13.84
C PHE A 631 -11.09 -2.46 -12.54
N CYS A 632 -10.59 -1.21 -12.61
CA CYS A 632 -10.51 -0.33 -11.43
C CYS A 632 -11.90 0.00 -10.87
N PHE A 633 -12.90 0.25 -11.73
CA PHE A 633 -14.27 0.51 -11.30
C PHE A 633 -14.94 -0.73 -10.71
N ARG A 634 -14.73 -1.92 -11.30
CA ARG A 634 -15.15 -3.20 -10.67
C ARG A 634 -14.48 -3.41 -9.31
N GLY A 635 -13.18 -3.11 -9.21
CA GLY A 635 -12.44 -3.14 -7.95
C GLY A 635 -13.03 -2.19 -6.90
N PHE A 636 -13.38 -0.97 -7.29
CA PHE A 636 -14.07 -0.01 -6.43
C PHE A 636 -15.41 -0.53 -5.90
N MET A 637 -16.21 -1.19 -6.74
CA MET A 637 -17.50 -1.80 -6.33
C MET A 637 -17.34 -3.05 -5.44
N LEU A 638 -16.17 -3.71 -5.46
CA LEU A 638 -15.88 -4.85 -4.60
C LEU A 638 -15.52 -4.44 -3.16
N VAL A 639 -15.09 -3.19 -2.94
CA VAL A 639 -14.76 -2.71 -1.59
C VAL A 639 -16.04 -2.55 -0.78
N PRO A 640 -16.22 -3.29 0.33
CA PRO A 640 -17.45 -3.23 1.11
C PRO A 640 -17.73 -1.82 1.65
N PHE A 641 -18.98 -1.40 1.61
CA PHE A 641 -19.48 -0.11 2.12
C PHE A 641 -18.93 1.15 1.42
N LEU A 642 -17.94 1.04 0.52
CA LEU A 642 -17.32 2.22 -0.09
C LEU A 642 -18.28 2.93 -1.05
N PHE A 643 -18.97 2.16 -1.91
CA PHE A 643 -19.97 2.71 -2.83
C PHE A 643 -21.14 3.31 -2.06
N GLU A 644 -21.66 2.60 -1.06
CA GLU A 644 -22.82 3.02 -0.27
C GLU A 644 -22.52 4.29 0.55
N LEU A 645 -21.35 4.34 1.20
CA LEU A 645 -20.91 5.53 1.94
C LEU A 645 -20.69 6.71 1.01
N ARG A 646 -20.02 6.51 -0.13
CA ARG A 646 -19.80 7.57 -1.13
C ARG A 646 -21.13 8.14 -1.62
N THR A 647 -22.07 7.29 -2.00
CA THR A 647 -23.39 7.69 -2.49
C THR A 647 -24.18 8.47 -1.44
N CYS A 648 -24.22 8.00 -0.19
CA CYS A 648 -24.88 8.72 0.91
C CYS A 648 -24.23 10.08 1.20
N MET A 649 -22.90 10.12 1.25
CA MET A 649 -22.12 11.32 1.52
C MET A 649 -22.28 12.38 0.42
N ASP A 650 -22.24 11.95 -0.84
CA ASP A 650 -22.42 12.84 -1.99
C ASP A 650 -23.83 13.45 -1.98
N TRP A 651 -24.87 12.67 -1.63
CA TRP A 651 -26.23 13.19 -1.44
C TRP A 651 -26.33 14.20 -0.28
N MET A 652 -25.68 13.93 0.86
CA MET A 652 -25.79 14.78 2.06
C MET A 652 -25.20 16.18 1.88
N TRP A 653 -24.09 16.32 1.13
CA TRP A 653 -23.35 17.59 1.03
C TRP A 653 -23.52 18.32 -0.30
N THR A 654 -24.11 17.66 -1.30
CA THR A 654 -24.49 18.29 -2.56
C THR A 654 -25.88 18.89 -2.45
N GLU A 655 -26.07 20.05 -3.06
CA GLU A 655 -27.40 20.66 -3.17
C GLU A 655 -28.15 19.97 -4.32
N THR A 656 -29.32 19.39 -4.04
CA THR A 656 -30.14 18.63 -5.00
C THR A 656 -31.61 18.66 -4.55
N SER A 657 -32.54 18.53 -5.49
CA SER A 657 -33.97 18.32 -5.21
C SER A 657 -34.34 16.84 -4.96
N MET A 658 -33.46 15.91 -5.31
CA MET A 658 -33.75 14.47 -5.27
C MET A 658 -33.74 13.89 -3.84
N THR A 659 -34.62 12.91 -3.61
CA THR A 659 -34.61 12.12 -2.37
C THR A 659 -33.44 11.14 -2.32
N VAL A 660 -33.08 10.63 -1.13
CA VAL A 660 -31.99 9.64 -0.95
C VAL A 660 -32.18 8.42 -1.85
N PHE A 661 -33.40 7.87 -1.90
CA PHE A 661 -33.66 6.66 -2.67
C PHE A 661 -33.61 6.90 -4.17
N ASP A 662 -34.03 8.08 -4.63
CA ASP A 662 -33.93 8.43 -6.04
C ASP A 662 -32.48 8.70 -6.45
N TRP A 663 -31.69 9.30 -5.55
CA TRP A 663 -30.25 9.44 -5.73
C TRP A 663 -29.55 8.08 -5.85
N ILE A 664 -29.84 7.13 -4.94
CA ILE A 664 -29.28 5.78 -4.99
C ILE A 664 -29.64 5.08 -6.30
N LYS A 665 -30.91 5.16 -6.76
CA LYS A 665 -31.33 4.60 -8.04
C LYS A 665 -30.53 5.19 -9.22
N MET A 666 -30.32 6.51 -9.21
CA MET A 666 -29.58 7.17 -10.30
C MET A 666 -28.11 6.73 -10.33
N GLU A 667 -27.42 6.69 -9.19
CA GLU A 667 -26.04 6.22 -9.09
C GLU A 667 -25.89 4.75 -9.48
N ASP A 668 -26.85 3.90 -9.10
CA ASP A 668 -26.86 2.47 -9.47
C ASP A 668 -27.02 2.28 -10.99
N ILE A 669 -27.97 3.02 -11.60
CA ILE A 669 -28.14 3.05 -13.06
C ILE A 669 -26.85 3.51 -13.75
N PHE A 670 -26.24 4.60 -13.28
CA PHE A 670 -25.00 5.12 -13.84
C PHE A 670 -23.86 4.11 -13.75
N ALA A 671 -23.67 3.47 -12.58
CA ALA A 671 -22.62 2.47 -12.37
C ALA A 671 -22.77 1.27 -13.33
N HIS A 672 -24.01 0.80 -13.52
CA HIS A 672 -24.32 -0.30 -14.44
C HIS A 672 -24.07 0.09 -15.90
N ILE A 673 -24.57 1.25 -16.33
CA ILE A 673 -24.41 1.75 -17.70
C ILE A 673 -22.95 2.05 -18.03
N PHE A 674 -22.18 2.57 -17.07
CA PHE A 674 -20.74 2.82 -17.26
C PHE A 674 -19.96 1.52 -17.50
N LEU A 675 -20.23 0.47 -16.71
CA LEU A 675 -19.61 -0.84 -16.91
C LEU A 675 -19.98 -1.43 -18.27
N LEU A 676 -21.23 -1.28 -18.68
CA LEU A 676 -21.69 -1.74 -19.99
C LEU A 676 -21.05 -0.96 -21.14
N LYS A 677 -20.86 0.36 -21.00
CA LYS A 677 -20.14 1.19 -21.98
C LYS A 677 -18.69 0.73 -22.13
N CYS A 678 -18.00 0.43 -21.03
CA CYS A 678 -16.62 -0.10 -21.08
C CYS A 678 -16.57 -1.45 -21.79
N GLN A 679 -17.55 -2.32 -21.55
CA GLN A 679 -17.62 -3.62 -22.22
C GLN A 679 -17.86 -3.47 -23.73
N ARG A 680 -18.80 -2.62 -24.14
CA ARG A 680 -19.06 -2.34 -25.57
C ARG A 680 -17.82 -1.74 -26.24
N HIS A 681 -17.15 -0.80 -25.58
CA HIS A 681 -15.90 -0.22 -26.10
C HIS A 681 -14.78 -1.27 -26.28
N ALA A 682 -14.65 -2.22 -25.35
CA ALA A 682 -13.71 -3.32 -25.47
C ALA A 682 -14.06 -4.29 -26.61
N GLU A 683 -15.36 -4.51 -26.87
CA GLU A 683 -15.84 -5.30 -28.01
C GLU A 683 -15.60 -4.57 -29.34
N ASP A 684 -15.69 -3.24 -29.36
CA ASP A 684 -15.38 -2.39 -30.54
C ASP A 684 -13.87 -2.35 -30.84
N GLU A 685 -13.02 -2.26 -29.81
CA GLU A 685 -11.55 -2.22 -29.96
C GLU A 685 -10.96 -3.58 -30.37
N PHE A 686 -11.56 -4.68 -29.90
CA PHE A 686 -11.14 -6.05 -30.17
C PHE A 686 -12.32 -6.88 -30.76
N PRO A 687 -12.76 -6.57 -31.99
CA PRO A 687 -13.91 -7.22 -32.60
C PRO A 687 -13.64 -8.70 -32.83
N GLN A 688 -14.62 -9.54 -32.47
CA GLN A 688 -14.57 -10.98 -32.75
C GLN A 688 -15.42 -11.28 -33.99
N PRO A 689 -14.87 -11.98 -35.00
CA PRO A 689 -15.64 -12.41 -36.16
C PRO A 689 -16.81 -13.30 -35.74
N ARG A 690 -17.96 -13.10 -36.39
CA ARG A 690 -19.19 -13.82 -36.07
C ARG A 690 -19.08 -15.27 -36.54
N GLY A 691 -19.47 -16.21 -35.67
CA GLY A 691 -19.55 -17.64 -36.01
C GLY A 691 -18.25 -18.42 -35.82
N GLU A 692 -17.16 -17.79 -35.36
CA GLU A 692 -15.88 -18.48 -35.16
C GLU A 692 -15.72 -19.09 -33.76
N LYS A 693 -14.85 -20.12 -33.68
CA LYS A 693 -14.51 -20.78 -32.41
C LYS A 693 -13.69 -19.82 -31.52
N LYS A 694 -14.08 -19.68 -30.25
CA LYS A 694 -13.29 -18.91 -29.27
C LYS A 694 -11.99 -19.64 -28.91
N ASN A 695 -10.92 -18.87 -28.73
CA ASN A 695 -9.61 -19.39 -28.33
C ASN A 695 -9.71 -20.28 -27.07
N PRO A 696 -9.03 -21.44 -27.04
CA PRO A 696 -9.15 -22.39 -25.94
C PRO A 696 -8.47 -21.88 -24.66
N ILE A 697 -7.41 -21.07 -24.78
CA ILE A 697 -6.63 -20.56 -23.64
C ILE A 697 -7.49 -19.78 -22.63
N PRO A 698 -8.22 -18.70 -23.01
CA PRO A 698 -9.06 -17.98 -22.06
C PRO A 698 -10.19 -18.83 -21.48
N LYS A 699 -10.69 -19.83 -22.24
CA LYS A 699 -11.69 -20.78 -21.74
C LYS A 699 -11.13 -21.65 -20.62
N TYR A 700 -9.94 -22.23 -20.81
CA TYR A 700 -9.28 -23.03 -19.78
C TYR A 700 -8.83 -22.19 -18.59
N LEU A 701 -8.37 -20.95 -18.82
CA LEU A 701 -7.95 -20.07 -17.73
C LEU A 701 -9.14 -19.63 -16.87
N MET A 702 -10.19 -19.08 -17.48
CA MET A 702 -11.35 -18.59 -16.73
C MET A 702 -12.21 -19.72 -16.16
N GLY A 703 -12.47 -20.76 -16.96
CA GLY A 703 -13.20 -21.94 -16.50
C GLY A 703 -12.41 -22.75 -15.46
N GLY A 704 -11.10 -22.88 -15.66
CA GLY A 704 -10.20 -23.55 -14.70
C GLY A 704 -10.07 -22.77 -13.39
N ALA A 705 -9.98 -21.44 -13.44
CA ALA A 705 -9.98 -20.61 -12.24
C ALA A 705 -11.30 -20.73 -11.46
N MET A 706 -12.45 -20.66 -12.15
CA MET A 706 -13.75 -20.85 -11.52
C MET A 706 -13.89 -22.25 -10.90
N LEU A 707 -13.45 -23.30 -11.61
CA LEU A 707 -13.43 -24.67 -11.10
C LEU A 707 -12.51 -24.80 -9.88
N ALA A 708 -11.32 -24.21 -9.93
CA ALA A 708 -10.36 -24.23 -8.81
C ALA A 708 -10.93 -23.53 -7.58
N VAL A 709 -11.67 -22.42 -7.74
CA VAL A 709 -12.36 -21.75 -6.63
C VAL A 709 -13.43 -22.66 -6.01
N ILE A 710 -14.24 -23.34 -6.83
CA ILE A 710 -15.25 -24.29 -6.34
C ILE A 710 -14.61 -25.46 -5.59
N ILE A 711 -13.56 -26.06 -6.16
CA ILE A 711 -12.78 -27.13 -5.51
C ILE A 711 -12.18 -26.61 -4.21
N GLY A 712 -11.63 -25.39 -4.22
CA GLY A 712 -11.11 -24.71 -3.03
C GLY A 712 -12.17 -24.61 -1.94
N ILE A 713 -13.37 -24.10 -2.23
CA ILE A 713 -14.46 -23.97 -1.25
C ILE A 713 -14.87 -25.32 -0.65
N ILE A 714 -14.87 -26.39 -1.43
CA ILE A 714 -15.25 -27.74 -0.97
C ILE A 714 -14.13 -28.38 -0.14
N TRP A 715 -12.88 -28.31 -0.61
CA TRP A 715 -11.79 -29.08 -0.02
C TRP A 715 -10.95 -28.30 1.00
N PHE A 716 -10.83 -26.98 0.87
CA PHE A 716 -10.05 -26.15 1.79
C PHE A 716 -10.46 -26.33 3.25
N PRO A 717 -11.77 -26.34 3.61
CA PRO A 717 -12.16 -26.56 5.00
C PRO A 717 -11.74 -27.94 5.51
N LEU A 718 -11.85 -28.99 4.69
CA LEU A 718 -11.43 -30.35 5.05
C LEU A 718 -9.91 -30.44 5.28
N VAL A 719 -9.13 -29.83 4.39
CA VAL A 719 -7.66 -29.74 4.54
C VAL A 719 -7.30 -28.96 5.79
N PHE A 720 -7.94 -27.81 6.02
CA PHE A 720 -7.74 -26.98 7.21
C PHE A 720 -8.04 -27.75 8.50
N PHE A 721 -9.13 -28.52 8.56
CA PHE A 721 -9.45 -29.37 9.71
C PHE A 721 -8.46 -30.52 9.89
N SER A 722 -7.96 -31.12 8.80
CA SER A 722 -6.94 -32.17 8.90
C SER A 722 -5.61 -31.66 9.45
N LEU A 723 -5.28 -30.40 9.18
CA LEU A 723 -4.09 -29.71 9.73
C LEU A 723 -4.29 -29.28 11.19
N GLY A 724 -5.52 -29.24 11.70
CA GLY A 724 -5.82 -28.83 13.07
C GLY A 724 -5.05 -29.63 14.13
N ASN A 725 -4.95 -30.96 13.97
CA ASN A 725 -4.21 -31.81 14.92
C ASN A 725 -2.70 -31.50 15.00
N ALA A 726 -2.13 -30.81 14.00
CA ALA A 726 -0.73 -30.38 14.00
C ALA A 726 -0.49 -29.06 14.78
N VAL A 727 -1.55 -28.30 15.06
CA VAL A 727 -1.46 -26.98 15.73
C VAL A 727 -1.77 -27.07 17.23
N GLY A 728 -2.22 -28.22 17.73
CA GLY A 728 -2.52 -28.41 19.14
C GLY A 728 -1.27 -28.42 20.04
N GLU A 729 -1.40 -27.88 21.26
CA GLU A 729 -0.34 -27.87 22.26
C GLU A 729 -0.37 -29.15 23.12
N THR A 730 0.81 -29.63 23.53
CA THR A 730 0.97 -30.85 24.34
C THR A 730 0.37 -30.64 25.73
N ASN A 731 -0.51 -31.54 26.18
CA ASN A 731 -1.23 -31.40 27.46
C ASN A 731 -0.89 -32.52 28.46
N VAL A 732 0.37 -32.57 28.90
CA VAL A 732 0.76 -33.55 29.92
C VAL A 732 0.17 -33.19 31.28
N PRO A 733 -0.27 -34.19 32.08
CA PRO A 733 -0.83 -33.94 33.40
C PRO A 733 0.25 -33.41 34.35
N TYR A 734 -0.13 -32.51 35.25
CA TYR A 734 0.79 -31.93 36.24
C TYR A 734 0.64 -32.56 37.63
N ASP A 735 -0.49 -33.22 37.91
CA ASP A 735 -0.76 -33.96 39.15
C ASP A 735 -1.56 -35.22 38.83
N VAL A 736 -1.03 -36.37 39.24
CA VAL A 736 -1.71 -37.68 39.12
C VAL A 736 -1.75 -38.35 40.49
N THR A 737 -2.95 -38.49 41.05
CA THR A 737 -3.17 -39.17 42.33
C THR A 737 -3.77 -40.55 42.09
N LEU A 738 -3.21 -41.56 42.74
CA LEU A 738 -3.77 -42.91 42.82
C LEU A 738 -4.22 -43.16 44.26
N GLU A 739 -5.43 -43.66 44.42
CA GLU A 739 -6.05 -43.93 45.71
C GLU A 739 -6.74 -45.30 45.69
N ILE A 740 -6.45 -46.16 46.66
CA ILE A 740 -7.10 -47.48 46.77
C ILE A 740 -7.83 -47.57 48.10
N ARG A 741 -9.11 -47.95 48.03
CA ARG A 741 -10.01 -48.15 49.16
C ARG A 741 -10.51 -49.58 49.19
N ILE A 742 -10.55 -50.17 50.37
CA ILE A 742 -11.26 -51.43 50.61
C ILE A 742 -12.56 -51.05 51.33
N GLY A 743 -13.70 -51.36 50.72
CA GLY A 743 -15.01 -50.94 51.22
C GLY A 743 -15.14 -49.41 51.32
N PRO A 744 -16.01 -48.90 52.22
CA PRO A 744 -16.22 -47.48 52.44
C PRO A 744 -15.20 -46.84 53.40
N TYR A 745 -14.10 -47.52 53.75
CA TYR A 745 -13.15 -47.09 54.76
C TYR A 745 -12.09 -46.10 54.24
N GLU A 746 -11.23 -45.65 55.17
CA GLU A 746 -10.05 -44.83 54.89
C GLU A 746 -9.17 -45.51 53.81
N PRO A 747 -8.68 -44.77 52.79
CA PRO A 747 -7.83 -45.35 51.76
C PRO A 747 -6.63 -46.07 52.33
N ILE A 748 -6.40 -47.29 51.86
CA ILE A 748 -5.23 -48.07 52.25
C ILE A 748 -3.97 -47.50 51.58
N TYR A 749 -4.10 -47.01 50.36
CA TYR A 749 -3.00 -46.41 49.61
C TYR A 749 -3.44 -45.09 49.02
N ARG A 750 -2.61 -44.07 49.17
CA ARG A 750 -2.77 -42.78 48.51
C ARG A 750 -1.40 -42.24 48.14
N MET A 751 -1.20 -41.98 46.86
CA MET A 751 0.06 -41.42 46.34
C MET A 751 -0.25 -40.39 45.26
N SER A 752 0.43 -39.25 45.28
CA SER A 752 0.32 -38.23 44.23
C SER A 752 1.69 -38.00 43.58
N ALA A 753 1.75 -38.18 42.27
CA ALA A 753 2.91 -37.78 41.46
C ALA A 753 2.68 -36.34 40.98
N GLN A 754 3.59 -35.46 41.37
CA GLN A 754 3.67 -34.07 40.87
C GLN A 754 4.74 -33.96 39.79
N SER A 755 5.00 -32.77 39.26
CA SER A 755 5.89 -32.52 38.11
C SER A 755 7.27 -33.18 38.17
N ASN A 756 7.87 -33.38 39.36
CA ASN A 756 9.17 -34.04 39.51
C ASN A 756 9.14 -35.57 39.28
N SER A 757 7.95 -36.17 39.29
CA SER A 757 7.70 -37.61 39.11
C SER A 757 6.91 -37.91 37.84
N ILE A 758 6.68 -36.91 36.99
CA ILE A 758 6.00 -37.05 35.69
C ILE A 758 7.02 -36.70 34.60
N TYR A 759 7.35 -37.67 33.75
CA TYR A 759 8.38 -37.54 32.72
C TYR A 759 7.76 -37.67 31.33
N SER A 760 7.78 -36.59 30.55
CA SER A 760 7.42 -36.64 29.13
C SER A 760 8.45 -37.45 28.34
N PHE A 761 8.00 -38.19 27.32
CA PHE A 761 8.89 -38.99 26.51
C PHE A 761 9.79 -38.11 25.63
N LYS A 762 11.00 -38.58 25.41
CA LYS A 762 11.92 -38.06 24.40
C LYS A 762 11.72 -38.79 23.08
N PRO A 763 12.08 -38.20 21.92
CA PRO A 763 11.91 -38.84 20.61
C PRO A 763 12.47 -40.27 20.55
N HIS A 764 13.68 -40.50 21.07
CA HIS A 764 14.29 -41.83 21.11
C HIS A 764 13.49 -42.86 21.94
N GLN A 765 12.75 -42.42 22.96
CA GLN A 765 11.92 -43.28 23.81
C GLN A 765 10.61 -43.66 23.11
N LEU A 766 10.06 -42.75 22.30
CA LEU A 766 8.93 -43.07 21.42
C LEU A 766 9.35 -44.07 20.33
N ASP A 767 10.55 -43.93 19.77
CA ASP A 767 11.05 -44.90 18.79
C ASP A 767 11.25 -46.29 19.42
N GLN A 768 11.76 -46.36 20.67
CA GLN A 768 11.78 -47.60 21.45
C GLN A 768 10.39 -48.19 21.63
N LEU A 769 9.40 -47.37 22.02
CA LEU A 769 8.00 -47.80 22.15
C LEU A 769 7.44 -48.37 20.83
N ARG A 770 7.75 -47.72 19.69
CA ARG A 770 7.35 -48.21 18.37
C ARG A 770 8.01 -49.54 18.02
N MET A 771 9.27 -49.75 18.38
CA MET A 771 9.96 -51.01 18.15
C MET A 771 9.35 -52.16 18.96
N ILE A 772 8.97 -51.92 20.22
CA ILE A 772 8.31 -52.92 21.09
C ILE A 772 6.99 -53.41 20.47
N TYR A 773 6.18 -52.48 19.95
CA TYR A 773 4.84 -52.79 19.43
C TYR A 773 4.76 -52.98 17.90
N ASN A 774 5.90 -53.06 17.20
CA ASN A 774 5.95 -53.12 15.73
C ASN A 774 5.17 -54.31 15.13
N ASN A 775 5.10 -55.43 15.86
CA ASN A 775 4.41 -56.63 15.41
C ASN A 775 2.87 -56.56 15.53
N ILE A 776 2.32 -55.54 16.22
CA ILE A 776 0.88 -55.39 16.46
C ILE A 776 0.36 -54.14 15.74
N LYS A 777 -0.40 -54.35 14.66
CA LYS A 777 -0.92 -53.25 13.82
C LYS A 777 -1.78 -52.26 14.61
N SER A 778 -2.64 -52.74 15.51
CA SER A 778 -3.54 -51.89 16.32
C SER A 778 -2.75 -50.95 17.23
N SER A 779 -1.74 -51.48 17.93
CA SER A 779 -0.83 -50.71 18.78
C SER A 779 -0.03 -49.69 17.97
N GLY A 780 0.49 -50.11 16.81
CA GLY A 780 1.21 -49.22 15.89
C GLY A 780 0.35 -48.04 15.42
N THR A 781 -0.90 -48.29 15.05
CA THR A 781 -1.84 -47.20 14.67
C THR A 781 -2.17 -46.28 15.84
N PHE A 782 -2.28 -46.80 17.06
CA PHE A 782 -2.54 -46.00 18.24
C PHE A 782 -1.35 -45.09 18.59
N ILE A 783 -0.14 -45.65 18.65
CA ILE A 783 1.10 -44.94 19.00
C ILE A 783 1.44 -43.86 17.96
N ASN A 784 1.16 -44.11 16.68
CA ASN A 784 1.43 -43.13 15.61
C ASN A 784 0.58 -41.86 15.68
N ASN A 785 -0.52 -41.87 16.45
CA ASN A 785 -1.34 -40.67 16.65
C ASN A 785 -0.74 -39.70 17.69
N TYR A 786 0.32 -40.10 18.40
CA TYR A 786 0.92 -39.32 19.48
C TYR A 786 2.39 -39.00 19.19
N GLU A 787 2.82 -37.81 19.58
CA GLU A 787 4.22 -37.41 19.60
C GLU A 787 4.86 -37.74 20.95
N ALA A 788 6.20 -37.70 21.04
CA ALA A 788 6.89 -38.06 22.27
C ALA A 788 6.52 -37.12 23.43
N ALA A 789 6.28 -35.83 23.15
CA ALA A 789 5.86 -34.87 24.15
C ALA A 789 4.42 -35.10 24.66
N ASP A 790 3.57 -35.80 23.91
CA ASP A 790 2.19 -36.09 24.29
C ASP A 790 2.08 -37.27 25.28
N ILE A 791 3.14 -38.07 25.39
CA ILE A 791 3.19 -39.27 26.24
C ILE A 791 3.99 -38.95 27.49
N ALA A 792 3.44 -39.25 28.66
CA ALA A 792 4.12 -39.08 29.94
C ALA A 792 4.16 -40.38 30.76
N ALA A 793 5.31 -40.67 31.36
CA ALA A 793 5.47 -41.68 32.41
C ALA A 793 5.30 -41.03 33.78
N VAL A 794 4.35 -41.53 34.55
CA VAL A 794 4.02 -41.09 35.90
C VAL A 794 4.59 -42.12 36.88
N LYS A 795 5.62 -41.74 37.64
CA LYS A 795 6.28 -42.59 38.63
C LYS A 795 5.69 -42.38 40.02
N LEU A 796 4.95 -43.36 40.53
CA LEU A 796 4.37 -43.37 41.87
C LEU A 796 5.21 -44.27 42.79
N SER A 797 5.37 -43.91 44.07
CA SER A 797 6.07 -44.76 45.04
C SER A 797 5.22 -45.98 45.44
N ILE A 798 5.88 -47.11 45.71
CA ILE A 798 5.24 -48.37 46.14
C ILE A 798 4.65 -48.28 47.55
N ASP A 799 5.25 -47.48 48.43
CA ASP A 799 4.72 -47.21 49.77
C ASP A 799 3.69 -46.06 49.71
N SER A 800 2.59 -46.17 50.46
CA SER A 800 1.60 -45.10 50.59
C SER A 800 2.25 -43.81 51.08
N GLY A 801 1.84 -42.66 50.52
CA GLY A 801 2.38 -41.35 50.90
C GLY A 801 1.90 -40.87 52.26
N ASN A 802 0.81 -41.47 52.74
CA ASN A 802 0.23 -41.21 54.05
C ASN A 802 0.25 -42.49 54.90
N ILE A 803 0.47 -42.30 56.21
CA ILE A 803 0.22 -43.32 57.23
C ILE A 803 -1.28 -43.66 57.24
N TRP A 804 -1.63 -44.92 57.50
CA TRP A 804 -3.01 -45.39 57.47
C TRP A 804 -3.78 -44.96 58.72
N GLY A 805 -4.45 -43.81 58.64
CA GLY A 805 -5.18 -43.17 59.73
C GLY A 805 -6.57 -43.73 60.04
N ILE A 806 -6.79 -45.05 59.87
CA ILE A 806 -8.11 -45.65 60.13
C ILE A 806 -8.49 -45.54 61.61
N SER A 807 -9.74 -45.18 61.90
CA SER A 807 -10.22 -45.13 63.28
C SER A 807 -10.30 -46.54 63.88
N PRO A 808 -9.98 -46.76 65.17
CA PRO A 808 -10.13 -48.07 65.82
C PRO A 808 -11.52 -48.72 65.64
N PRO A 809 -12.66 -48.01 65.71
CA PRO A 809 -13.96 -48.61 65.44
C PRO A 809 -14.18 -48.95 63.96
N ASP A 810 -13.64 -48.18 63.01
CA ASP A 810 -13.69 -48.54 61.59
C ASP A 810 -12.83 -49.76 61.29
N ARG A 811 -11.65 -49.87 61.90
CA ARG A 811 -10.77 -51.05 61.78
C ARG A 811 -11.48 -52.32 62.26
N LYS A 812 -12.18 -52.26 63.41
CA LYS A 812 -12.98 -53.39 63.91
C LYS A 812 -14.14 -53.74 62.97
N ARG A 813 -14.82 -52.73 62.40
CA ARG A 813 -15.89 -52.95 61.41
C ARG A 813 -15.35 -53.57 60.12
N MET A 814 -14.20 -53.09 59.64
CA MET A 814 -13.53 -53.62 58.44
C MET A 814 -13.13 -55.08 58.64
N VAL A 815 -12.55 -55.43 59.79
CA VAL A 815 -12.23 -56.83 60.14
C VAL A 815 -13.49 -57.70 60.19
N ALA A 816 -14.58 -57.21 60.81
CA ALA A 816 -15.85 -57.94 60.85
C ALA A 816 -16.47 -58.13 59.46
N GLU A 817 -16.39 -57.13 58.58
CA GLU A 817 -16.87 -57.19 57.20
C GLU A 817 -16.05 -58.18 56.36
N ILE A 818 -14.73 -58.14 56.48
CA ILE A 818 -13.83 -59.08 55.80
C ILE A 818 -14.02 -60.50 56.32
N ASN A 819 -14.31 -60.71 57.61
CA ASN A 819 -14.63 -62.02 58.17
C ASN A 819 -16.03 -62.53 57.80
N SER A 820 -16.90 -61.67 57.25
CA SER A 820 -18.25 -62.09 56.83
C SER A 820 -18.22 -62.93 55.55
N THR A 821 -19.34 -63.55 55.20
CA THR A 821 -19.53 -64.25 53.92
C THR A 821 -19.92 -63.32 52.76
N ASN A 822 -20.06 -62.01 53.00
CA ASN A 822 -20.44 -61.06 51.96
C ASN A 822 -19.22 -60.66 51.11
N PRO A 823 -19.37 -60.47 49.79
CA PRO A 823 -18.28 -59.98 48.94
C PRO A 823 -17.84 -58.57 49.33
N VAL A 824 -16.53 -58.31 49.35
CA VAL A 824 -15.96 -56.99 49.70
C VAL A 824 -15.53 -56.27 48.44
N GLN A 825 -15.92 -55.01 48.27
CA GLN A 825 -15.48 -54.21 47.12
C GLN A 825 -14.13 -53.55 47.39
N VAL A 826 -13.22 -53.62 46.44
CA VAL A 826 -11.97 -52.85 46.42
C VAL A 826 -12.03 -51.90 45.25
N ARG A 827 -11.83 -50.61 45.51
CA ARG A 827 -11.92 -49.56 44.52
C ARG A 827 -10.61 -48.80 44.42
N LEU A 828 -10.10 -48.68 43.21
CA LEU A 828 -8.99 -47.81 42.85
C LEU A 828 -9.54 -46.59 42.14
N ASP A 829 -9.36 -45.42 42.74
CA ASP A 829 -9.66 -44.12 42.15
C ASP A 829 -8.36 -43.47 41.67
N TYR A 830 -8.33 -43.03 40.42
CA TYR A 830 -7.28 -42.17 39.91
C TYR A 830 -7.83 -40.79 39.59
N LYS A 831 -7.09 -39.77 40.02
CA LYS A 831 -7.35 -38.36 39.76
C LYS A 831 -6.22 -37.83 38.88
N ILE A 832 -6.56 -37.35 37.69
CA ILE A 832 -5.61 -36.75 36.75
C ILE A 832 -5.95 -35.28 36.61
N SER A 833 -4.99 -34.42 36.89
CA SER A 833 -5.11 -32.97 36.73
C SER A 833 -4.28 -32.53 35.52
N HIS A 834 -4.92 -31.89 34.56
CA HIS A 834 -4.33 -31.44 33.30
C HIS A 834 -4.81 -30.02 32.95
N GLN A 835 -4.16 -29.38 31.98
CA GLN A 835 -4.60 -28.06 31.54
C GLN A 835 -5.83 -28.17 30.65
N THR A 836 -6.76 -27.22 30.77
CA THR A 836 -7.98 -27.18 29.95
C THR A 836 -8.24 -25.75 29.50
N SER A 837 -8.64 -25.60 28.24
CA SER A 837 -9.04 -24.31 27.67
C SER A 837 -10.50 -23.96 27.99
N LYS A 838 -11.30 -24.95 28.44
CA LYS A 838 -12.73 -24.77 28.70
C LYS A 838 -12.95 -24.13 30.07
N PRO A 839 -13.66 -22.99 30.16
CA PRO A 839 -14.01 -22.41 31.45
C PRO A 839 -14.96 -23.30 32.28
N GLU A 840 -15.69 -24.21 31.63
CA GLU A 840 -16.61 -25.16 32.28
C GLU A 840 -15.91 -26.40 32.84
N ASP A 841 -14.73 -26.73 32.31
CA ASP A 841 -13.95 -27.89 32.76
C ASP A 841 -13.03 -27.48 33.90
N THR A 842 -13.05 -28.25 34.99
CA THR A 842 -12.19 -27.99 36.15
C THR A 842 -10.74 -28.43 35.91
N GLY A 843 -10.47 -29.13 34.80
CA GLY A 843 -9.16 -29.70 34.48
C GLY A 843 -8.79 -30.89 35.38
N ILE A 844 -9.74 -31.39 36.17
CA ILE A 844 -9.55 -32.51 37.10
C ILE A 844 -10.49 -33.64 36.71
N ILE A 845 -9.91 -34.74 36.23
CA ILE A 845 -10.64 -35.96 35.88
C ILE A 845 -10.54 -36.94 37.05
N ARG A 846 -11.68 -37.46 37.50
CA ARG A 846 -11.74 -38.51 38.54
C ARG A 846 -12.45 -39.74 37.99
N LYS A 847 -11.78 -40.88 38.03
CA LYS A 847 -12.38 -42.15 37.62
C LYS A 847 -11.99 -43.27 38.59
N GLY A 848 -12.95 -44.16 38.84
CA GLY A 848 -12.81 -45.30 39.74
C GLY A 848 -13.01 -46.63 39.04
N ILE A 849 -12.15 -47.60 39.35
CA ILE A 849 -12.25 -49.00 38.95
C ILE A 849 -12.51 -49.81 40.21
N ALA A 850 -13.58 -50.60 40.22
CA ALA A 850 -13.94 -51.44 41.36
C ALA A 850 -13.87 -52.91 40.98
N ILE A 851 -13.27 -53.70 41.87
CA ILE A 851 -13.25 -55.15 41.82
C ILE A 851 -13.96 -55.71 43.06
N THR A 852 -14.40 -56.95 42.97
CA THR A 852 -15.07 -57.63 44.07
C THR A 852 -14.19 -58.77 44.55
N LEU A 853 -13.83 -58.76 45.84
CA LEU A 853 -13.14 -59.85 46.51
C LEU A 853 -14.18 -60.88 46.99
N PRO A 854 -14.20 -62.10 46.40
CA PRO A 854 -15.13 -63.15 46.81
C PRO A 854 -14.87 -63.63 48.23
N ALA A 855 -15.91 -64.18 48.88
CA ALA A 855 -15.77 -64.85 50.17
C ALA A 855 -14.93 -66.14 50.04
N GLU A 856 -14.27 -66.52 51.14
CA GLU A 856 -13.51 -67.78 51.26
C GLU A 856 -12.31 -67.94 50.31
N THR A 857 -11.75 -66.83 49.82
CA THR A 857 -10.50 -66.83 49.05
C THR A 857 -9.26 -66.77 49.96
N GLU A 858 -8.15 -67.39 49.53
CA GLU A 858 -6.87 -67.33 50.26
C GLU A 858 -6.45 -65.87 50.51
N ASP A 859 -6.61 -65.01 49.51
CA ASP A 859 -6.39 -63.56 49.57
C ASP A 859 -7.20 -62.86 50.68
N ARG A 860 -8.45 -63.25 50.87
CA ARG A 860 -9.30 -62.69 51.93
C ARG A 860 -8.87 -63.14 53.32
N THR A 861 -8.42 -64.39 53.46
CA THR A 861 -7.85 -64.88 54.72
C THR A 861 -6.51 -64.22 55.04
N ASN A 862 -5.68 -63.98 54.03
CA ASN A 862 -4.41 -63.27 54.17
C ASN A 862 -4.64 -61.79 54.53
N LEU A 863 -5.62 -61.13 53.93
CA LEU A 863 -6.02 -59.77 54.30
C LEU A 863 -6.48 -59.69 55.76
N LEU A 864 -7.26 -60.67 56.22
CA LEU A 864 -7.71 -60.75 57.62
C LEU A 864 -6.52 -60.94 58.57
N LYS A 865 -5.61 -61.86 58.26
CA LYS A 865 -4.36 -62.07 59.03
C LYS A 865 -3.51 -60.80 59.11
N MET A 866 -3.37 -60.06 58.00
CA MET A 866 -2.64 -58.78 57.98
C MET A 866 -3.27 -57.77 58.93
N LEU A 867 -4.60 -57.62 58.90
CA LEU A 867 -5.32 -56.68 59.76
C LEU A 867 -5.26 -57.07 61.25
N GLU A 868 -5.14 -58.36 61.56
CA GLU A 868 -4.96 -58.86 62.93
C GLU A 868 -3.49 -58.77 63.42
N GLY A 869 -2.56 -58.38 62.55
CA GLY A 869 -1.13 -58.27 62.88
C GLY A 869 -0.38 -59.60 62.86
N GLN A 870 -0.95 -60.62 62.22
CA GLN A 870 -0.30 -61.91 61.99
C GLN A 870 0.54 -61.87 60.70
N PRO A 871 1.63 -62.66 60.60
CA PRO A 871 2.39 -62.78 59.37
C PRO A 871 1.51 -63.41 58.27
N ALA A 872 1.40 -62.74 57.13
CA ALA A 872 0.57 -63.14 55.99
C ALA A 872 1.29 -62.87 54.67
N GLU A 873 0.94 -63.63 53.64
CA GLU A 873 1.44 -63.39 52.28
C GLU A 873 0.72 -62.21 51.63
N PRO A 874 1.38 -61.45 50.73
CA PRO A 874 0.78 -60.32 50.01
C PRO A 874 -0.54 -60.69 49.33
N VAL A 875 -1.56 -59.86 49.48
CA VAL A 875 -2.90 -60.08 48.93
C VAL A 875 -2.91 -59.69 47.45
N LEU A 876 -3.35 -60.59 46.57
CA LEU A 876 -3.45 -60.33 45.13
C LEU A 876 -4.80 -59.67 44.79
N LEU A 877 -4.74 -58.48 44.21
CA LEU A 877 -5.88 -57.75 43.67
C LEU A 877 -5.83 -57.84 42.14
N GLN A 878 -6.70 -58.68 41.57
CA GLN A 878 -6.74 -58.94 40.13
C GLN A 878 -7.42 -57.80 39.37
N TYR A 879 -6.87 -57.41 38.22
CA TYR A 879 -7.43 -56.43 37.27
C TYR A 879 -7.83 -55.10 37.90
N LEU A 880 -6.92 -54.45 38.63
CA LEU A 880 -7.21 -53.19 39.33
C LEU A 880 -6.44 -52.00 38.75
N LEU A 881 -5.19 -52.19 38.29
CA LEU A 881 -4.29 -51.10 37.88
C LEU A 881 -4.37 -50.80 36.38
N PRO A 882 -4.81 -49.60 35.95
CA PRO A 882 -4.75 -49.20 34.54
C PRO A 882 -3.34 -48.75 34.15
N LYS A 883 -2.60 -49.58 33.40
CA LYS A 883 -1.19 -49.27 33.06
C LYS A 883 -1.04 -48.13 32.06
N PHE A 884 -1.92 -48.10 31.06
CA PHE A 884 -1.95 -47.09 29.99
C PHE A 884 -3.28 -46.35 30.05
N ILE A 885 -3.24 -45.03 30.14
CA ILE A 885 -4.44 -44.19 30.26
C ILE A 885 -4.43 -43.16 29.12
N LYS A 886 -5.50 -43.10 28.34
CA LYS A 886 -5.73 -42.03 27.37
C LYS A 886 -6.49 -40.90 28.04
N VAL A 887 -5.90 -39.71 28.06
CA VAL A 887 -6.48 -38.47 28.59
C VAL A 887 -6.94 -37.62 27.41
N THR A 888 -8.23 -37.31 27.35
CA THR A 888 -8.82 -36.54 26.25
C THR A 888 -9.14 -35.11 26.66
N ASN A 889 -9.15 -34.19 25.70
CA ASN A 889 -9.64 -32.80 25.88
C ASN A 889 -11.13 -32.69 26.24
N ARG A 890 -11.86 -33.79 26.26
CA ARG A 890 -13.26 -33.82 26.70
C ARG A 890 -13.38 -34.02 28.22
N GLY A 891 -12.26 -34.03 28.94
CA GLY A 891 -12.23 -34.28 30.38
C GLY A 891 -12.46 -35.76 30.70
N THR A 892 -12.05 -36.68 29.82
CA THR A 892 -12.16 -38.13 30.06
C THR A 892 -10.79 -38.78 30.11
N ALA A 893 -10.62 -39.73 31.03
CA ALA A 893 -9.41 -40.53 31.18
C ALA A 893 -9.80 -42.00 31.19
N GLU A 894 -9.38 -42.74 30.16
CA GLU A 894 -9.83 -44.11 29.89
C GLU A 894 -8.64 -45.07 29.72
N PRO A 895 -8.68 -46.30 30.26
CA PRO A 895 -7.63 -47.29 30.03
C PRO A 895 -7.54 -47.68 28.54
N VAL A 896 -6.31 -47.84 28.03
CA VAL A 896 -6.03 -48.19 26.63
C VAL A 896 -5.94 -49.71 26.48
N GLN A 897 -6.75 -50.28 25.59
CA GLN A 897 -6.76 -51.74 25.31
C GLN A 897 -5.70 -52.15 24.28
N GLU A 898 -5.30 -51.23 23.41
CA GLU A 898 -4.48 -51.51 22.24
C GLU A 898 -3.01 -51.85 22.59
N LEU A 899 -2.60 -51.66 23.84
CA LEU A 899 -1.20 -51.80 24.28
C LEU A 899 -0.96 -53.03 25.17
N MET A 900 -1.99 -53.83 25.49
CA MET A 900 -1.83 -55.05 26.27
C MET A 900 -2.57 -56.22 25.60
N LEU A 901 -2.07 -57.45 25.78
CA LEU A 901 -2.74 -58.63 25.23
C LEU A 901 -3.93 -59.03 26.12
N PRO A 902 -5.07 -59.44 25.53
CA PRO A 902 -6.27 -59.88 26.25
C PRO A 902 -6.15 -61.32 26.81
N LYS A 903 -4.94 -61.81 27.11
CA LYS A 903 -4.71 -63.17 27.63
C LYS A 903 -4.29 -63.07 29.11
N PRO A 904 -4.91 -63.83 30.05
CA PRO A 904 -5.92 -64.88 29.86
C PRO A 904 -7.39 -64.40 29.72
N ASP A 905 -7.74 -63.21 30.20
CA ASP A 905 -9.09 -62.61 30.12
C ASP A 905 -9.10 -61.29 29.33
N GLU A 906 -10.26 -60.89 28.79
CA GLU A 906 -10.44 -59.57 28.14
C GLU A 906 -10.06 -58.38 29.04
N LYS A 907 -10.25 -58.52 30.37
CA LYS A 907 -9.87 -57.49 31.35
C LYS A 907 -8.36 -57.25 31.40
N ALA A 908 -7.55 -58.25 31.05
CA ALA A 908 -6.09 -58.14 30.98
C ALA A 908 -5.62 -57.15 29.89
N ALA A 909 -6.47 -56.84 28.90
CA ALA A 909 -6.18 -55.82 27.90
C ALA A 909 -6.23 -54.40 28.48
N PHE A 910 -6.97 -54.17 29.57
CA PHE A 910 -7.16 -52.84 30.16
C PHE A 910 -6.41 -52.65 31.48
N LEU A 911 -6.32 -53.72 32.29
CA LEU A 911 -5.96 -53.64 33.70
C LEU A 911 -4.95 -54.71 34.09
N ARG A 912 -4.08 -54.39 35.05
CA ARG A 912 -3.08 -55.28 35.62
C ARG A 912 -3.37 -55.63 37.07
N ASN A 913 -2.74 -56.72 37.51
CA ASN A 913 -2.84 -57.21 38.87
C ASN A 913 -1.84 -56.47 39.77
N ILE A 914 -2.25 -56.23 41.02
CA ILE A 914 -1.39 -55.63 42.05
C ILE A 914 -1.43 -56.46 43.31
N THR A 915 -0.33 -56.48 44.06
CA THR A 915 -0.25 -57.11 45.38
C THR A 915 -0.17 -56.04 46.46
N THR A 916 -0.87 -56.25 47.57
CA THR A 916 -0.88 -55.32 48.71
C THR A 916 -0.36 -55.99 49.97
N ASN A 917 0.43 -55.25 50.75
CA ASN A 917 0.98 -55.70 52.02
C ASN A 917 0.88 -54.59 53.08
N LEU A 918 0.58 -54.95 54.33
CA LEU A 918 0.56 -54.02 55.45
C LEU A 918 1.91 -54.05 56.18
N ASN A 919 2.55 -52.88 56.29
CA ASN A 919 3.76 -52.71 57.09
C ASN A 919 3.44 -51.98 58.39
N LYS A 920 4.17 -52.33 59.44
CA LYS A 920 4.01 -51.76 60.78
C LYS A 920 5.36 -51.46 61.40
N THR A 921 5.54 -50.24 61.89
CA THR A 921 6.71 -49.83 62.67
C THR A 921 6.24 -49.11 63.93
N GLY A 922 6.29 -49.79 65.07
CA GLY A 922 5.70 -49.27 66.31
C GLY A 922 4.17 -49.21 66.24
N GLU A 923 3.59 -48.03 66.48
CA GLU A 923 2.15 -47.76 66.35
C GLU A 923 1.73 -47.28 64.95
N GLU A 924 2.69 -46.96 64.09
CA GLU A 924 2.42 -46.48 62.73
C GLU A 924 2.26 -47.66 61.75
N GLU A 925 1.14 -47.69 61.05
CA GLU A 925 0.79 -48.69 60.03
C GLU A 925 0.66 -47.99 58.67
N TRP A 926 1.25 -48.55 57.60
CA TRP A 926 1.06 -48.06 56.23
C TRP A 926 1.03 -49.21 55.24
N TRP A 927 0.35 -49.01 54.12
CA TRP A 927 0.25 -50.02 53.08
C TRP A 927 1.31 -49.85 52.00
N ARG A 928 1.75 -50.99 51.49
CA ARG A 928 2.67 -51.14 50.37
C ARG A 928 1.96 -51.85 49.23
N ILE A 929 2.12 -51.35 48.01
CA ILE A 929 1.51 -51.91 46.80
C ILE A 929 2.59 -52.20 45.76
N ARG A 930 2.56 -53.39 45.17
CA ARG A 930 3.46 -53.78 44.09
C ARG A 930 2.68 -54.23 42.87
N GLU A 931 3.16 -53.83 41.70
CA GLU A 931 2.66 -54.34 40.41
C GLU A 931 3.17 -55.77 40.20
N GLU A 932 2.33 -56.65 39.66
CA GLU A 932 2.78 -58.00 39.29
C GLU A 932 3.71 -57.91 38.08
N CYS A 933 4.92 -58.47 38.14
CA CYS A 933 5.93 -58.32 37.08
C CYS A 933 6.42 -59.65 36.50
N ASN A 934 5.66 -60.73 36.74
CA ASN A 934 5.94 -62.06 36.22
C ASN A 934 4.88 -62.53 35.21
N ASP A 935 4.06 -61.62 34.68
CA ASP A 935 3.03 -61.96 33.71
C ASP A 935 3.52 -61.86 32.25
N THR A 936 2.75 -62.45 31.33
CA THR A 936 3.08 -62.47 29.90
C THR A 936 3.18 -61.07 29.28
N ASN A 937 2.34 -60.13 29.72
CA ASN A 937 2.38 -58.74 29.25
C ASN A 937 3.67 -58.02 29.68
N PHE A 938 4.18 -58.31 30.87
CA PHE A 938 5.43 -57.73 31.35
C PHE A 938 6.63 -58.24 30.57
N GLU A 939 6.72 -59.56 30.37
CA GLU A 939 7.85 -60.16 29.64
C GLU A 939 7.91 -59.74 28.18
N LEU A 940 6.77 -59.53 27.53
CA LEU A 940 6.69 -59.19 26.11
C LEU A 940 6.82 -57.69 25.82
N PHE A 941 6.27 -56.83 26.69
CA PHE A 941 6.19 -55.40 26.40
C PHE A 941 6.73 -54.51 27.52
N LEU A 942 6.29 -54.72 28.76
CA LEU A 942 6.47 -53.72 29.81
C LEU A 942 7.89 -53.66 30.36
N LYS A 943 8.66 -54.75 30.26
CA LYS A 943 10.07 -54.81 30.67
C LYS A 943 10.96 -53.83 29.91
N ASP A 944 10.67 -53.63 28.62
CA ASP A 944 11.49 -52.82 27.72
C ASP A 944 11.00 -51.35 27.65
N LEU A 945 9.97 -50.99 28.42
CA LEU A 945 9.44 -49.62 28.41
C LEU A 945 10.37 -48.60 29.08
N PRO A 946 10.43 -47.35 28.57
CA PRO A 946 11.18 -46.27 29.20
C PRO A 946 10.72 -46.00 30.64
N TYR A 947 11.67 -45.73 31.53
CA TYR A 947 11.47 -45.43 32.96
C TYR A 947 10.95 -46.59 33.83
N GLN A 948 10.79 -47.80 33.28
CA GLN A 948 10.27 -48.95 34.01
C GLN A 948 11.15 -49.31 35.24
N ASP A 949 10.51 -49.41 36.41
CA ASP A 949 11.13 -49.75 37.69
C ASP A 949 10.08 -50.43 38.59
N CYS A 950 9.92 -51.75 38.40
CA CYS A 950 8.96 -52.55 39.14
C CYS A 950 9.36 -52.77 40.62
N SER A 951 10.66 -52.63 40.95
CA SER A 951 11.15 -52.86 42.31
C SER A 951 10.73 -51.79 43.29
N ASN A 952 10.77 -50.53 42.87
CA ASN A 952 10.65 -49.38 43.77
C ASN A 952 9.51 -48.42 43.41
N SER A 953 8.84 -48.60 42.26
CA SER A 953 7.76 -47.72 41.83
C SER A 953 6.63 -48.41 41.06
N ILE A 954 5.46 -47.78 41.06
CA ILE A 954 4.35 -48.09 40.17
C ILE A 954 4.35 -47.02 39.08
N ILE A 955 4.39 -47.43 37.81
CA ILE A 955 4.46 -46.48 36.70
C ILE A 955 3.17 -46.54 35.89
N LEU A 956 2.57 -45.38 35.63
CA LEU A 956 1.44 -45.21 34.73
C LEU A 956 1.91 -44.46 33.49
N TYR A 957 1.46 -44.85 32.31
CA TYR A 957 1.73 -44.12 31.08
C TYR A 957 0.47 -43.39 30.64
N THR A 958 0.52 -42.07 30.50
CA THR A 958 -0.59 -41.28 29.99
C THR A 958 -0.35 -40.86 28.55
N PHE A 959 -1.35 -41.09 27.70
CA PHE A 959 -1.41 -40.59 26.32
C PHE A 959 -2.37 -39.42 26.31
N ASN A 960 -1.84 -38.21 26.13
CA ASN A 960 -2.60 -37.00 26.31
C ASN A 960 -2.95 -36.38 24.96
N ASP A 961 -4.24 -36.17 24.69
CA ASP A 961 -4.67 -35.44 23.51
C ASP A 961 -4.23 -33.96 23.61
N LYS A 962 -3.79 -33.38 22.50
CA LYS A 962 -3.30 -31.99 22.44
C LYS A 962 -4.43 -31.00 22.64
N VAL A 963 -4.26 -29.98 23.46
CA VAL A 963 -5.25 -28.92 23.70
C VAL A 963 -5.20 -27.87 22.58
N PHE A 964 -6.37 -27.41 22.17
CA PHE A 964 -6.49 -26.33 21.19
C PHE A 964 -6.55 -24.97 21.90
N PRO A 965 -5.99 -23.92 21.27
CA PRO A 965 -6.24 -22.56 21.70
C PRO A 965 -7.76 -22.29 21.74
N PRO A 966 -8.25 -21.48 22.70
CA PRO A 966 -9.68 -21.20 22.87
C PRO A 966 -10.32 -20.60 21.60
N THR A 967 -9.55 -19.96 20.73
CA THR A 967 -9.99 -19.39 19.45
C THR A 967 -10.41 -20.43 18.42
N LEU A 968 -9.79 -21.62 18.44
CA LEU A 968 -10.09 -22.73 17.53
C LEU A 968 -11.03 -23.76 18.17
N GLU A 969 -11.43 -23.56 19.42
CA GLU A 969 -12.20 -24.54 20.17
C GLU A 969 -13.65 -24.67 19.69
N PHE A 970 -14.25 -23.61 19.13
CA PHE A 970 -15.56 -23.66 18.45
C PHE A 970 -15.64 -24.77 17.39
N ILE A 971 -14.49 -25.07 16.75
CA ILE A 971 -14.35 -26.12 15.74
C ILE A 971 -14.47 -27.52 16.37
N SER A 972 -14.00 -27.70 17.61
CA SER A 972 -14.01 -28.99 18.31
C SER A 972 -15.36 -29.34 18.95
N GLY A 973 -16.14 -28.32 19.37
CA GLY A 973 -17.39 -28.49 20.12
C GLY A 973 -18.63 -28.77 19.26
N GLY A 974 -18.74 -28.16 18.07
CA GLY A 974 -19.94 -28.22 17.22
C GLY A 974 -20.01 -29.40 16.24
N GLY A 975 -19.01 -30.28 16.24
CA GLY A 975 -18.86 -31.34 15.24
C GLY A 975 -18.35 -30.79 13.91
N ILE A 976 -17.13 -31.18 13.54
CA ILE A 976 -16.43 -30.75 12.31
C ILE A 976 -17.30 -30.91 11.05
N ILE A 977 -18.12 -31.96 11.01
CA ILE A 977 -19.06 -32.24 9.91
C ILE A 977 -20.18 -31.20 9.83
N GLY A 978 -20.70 -30.73 10.96
CA GLY A 978 -21.74 -29.69 11.01
C GLY A 978 -21.22 -28.33 10.57
N LEU A 979 -20.02 -27.95 11.01
CA LEU A 979 -19.35 -26.72 10.57
C LEU A 979 -18.99 -26.76 9.07
N TYR A 980 -18.47 -27.90 8.60
CA TYR A 980 -18.18 -28.12 7.19
C TYR A 980 -19.44 -27.98 6.33
N THR A 981 -20.51 -28.69 6.67
CA THR A 981 -21.75 -28.69 5.89
C THR A 981 -22.40 -27.31 5.87
N THR A 982 -22.44 -26.58 6.99
CA THR A 982 -22.97 -25.22 7.03
C THR A 982 -22.16 -24.25 6.17
N LEU A 983 -20.83 -24.26 6.28
CA LEU A 983 -19.94 -23.41 5.48
C LEU A 983 -20.12 -23.67 3.98
N VAL A 984 -20.10 -24.94 3.57
CA VAL A 984 -20.27 -25.34 2.17
C VAL A 984 -21.67 -25.01 1.66
N LEU A 985 -22.72 -25.19 2.46
CA LEU A 985 -24.09 -24.83 2.06
C LEU A 985 -24.25 -23.32 1.87
N VAL A 986 -23.72 -22.51 2.79
CA VAL A 986 -23.73 -21.04 2.67
C VAL A 986 -22.97 -20.61 1.41
N ALA A 987 -21.76 -21.12 1.21
CA ALA A 987 -20.96 -20.81 0.02
C ALA A 987 -21.65 -21.26 -1.27
N SER A 988 -22.31 -22.42 -1.27
CA SER A 988 -23.09 -22.91 -2.42
C SER A 988 -24.28 -22.00 -2.75
N ARG A 989 -24.94 -21.44 -1.73
CA ARG A 989 -26.06 -20.51 -1.92
C ARG A 989 -25.59 -19.18 -2.50
N VAL A 990 -24.45 -18.68 -2.04
CA VAL A 990 -23.79 -17.49 -2.61
C VAL A 990 -23.39 -17.74 -4.06
N LEU A 991 -22.69 -18.84 -4.35
CA LEU A 991 -22.33 -19.22 -5.73
C LEU A 991 -23.56 -19.37 -6.63
N ARG A 992 -24.64 -19.98 -6.12
CA ARG A 992 -25.90 -20.11 -6.87
C ARG A 992 -26.51 -18.75 -7.18
N GLY A 993 -26.35 -17.74 -6.33
CA GLY A 993 -26.79 -16.37 -6.61
C GLY A 993 -26.06 -15.71 -7.80
N PHE A 994 -24.83 -16.13 -8.11
CA PHE A 994 -24.11 -15.65 -9.30
C PHE A 994 -24.57 -16.35 -10.59
N PHE A 995 -24.94 -17.64 -10.53
CA PHE A 995 -25.36 -18.40 -11.72
C PHE A 995 -26.87 -18.41 -11.97
N ALA A 996 -27.68 -18.24 -10.92
CA ALA A 996 -29.13 -18.20 -11.01
C ALA A 996 -29.63 -16.77 -11.31
N ASP A 997 -30.83 -16.68 -11.89
CA ASP A 997 -31.55 -15.42 -12.16
C ASP A 997 -30.87 -14.45 -13.17
N GLN A 998 -30.07 -14.98 -14.08
CA GLN A 998 -29.50 -14.21 -15.20
C GLN A 998 -30.56 -13.71 -16.19
N CYS A 999 -31.66 -14.46 -16.36
CA CYS A 999 -32.73 -14.12 -17.31
C CYS A 999 -33.38 -12.75 -17.04
N GLY A 1000 -33.58 -12.39 -15.77
CA GLY A 1000 -34.16 -11.10 -15.40
C GLY A 1000 -33.25 -9.91 -15.71
N LYS A 1001 -31.93 -10.14 -15.76
CA LYS A 1001 -30.93 -9.09 -15.99
C LYS A 1001 -30.68 -8.79 -17.46
N ILE A 1002 -31.02 -9.72 -18.37
CA ILE A 1002 -30.80 -9.58 -19.82
C ILE A 1002 -31.33 -8.24 -20.35
N MET A 1003 -32.51 -7.81 -19.91
CA MET A 1003 -33.12 -6.56 -20.39
C MET A 1003 -32.32 -5.29 -20.06
N PHE A 1004 -31.41 -5.36 -19.07
CA PHE A 1004 -30.59 -4.25 -18.61
C PHE A 1004 -29.10 -4.45 -18.89
N GLU A 1005 -28.62 -5.70 -19.06
CA GLU A 1005 -27.23 -6.04 -19.37
C GLU A 1005 -26.95 -6.07 -20.88
N ASP A 1006 -27.88 -6.57 -21.70
CA ASP A 1006 -27.66 -6.75 -23.15
C ASP A 1006 -28.15 -5.55 -23.97
N LEU A 1007 -27.61 -4.36 -23.69
CA LEU A 1007 -27.87 -3.14 -24.46
C LEU A 1007 -26.75 -2.91 -25.50
N PRO A 1008 -27.07 -2.74 -26.81
CA PRO A 1008 -26.06 -2.63 -27.85
C PRO A 1008 -25.35 -1.26 -27.87
N ASN A 1009 -26.09 -0.15 -27.78
CA ASN A 1009 -25.51 1.19 -27.65
C ASN A 1009 -26.11 1.90 -26.43
N VAL A 1010 -25.28 2.27 -25.46
CA VAL A 1010 -25.71 2.93 -24.21
C VAL A 1010 -25.40 4.43 -24.15
N ASP A 1011 -24.84 5.01 -25.21
CA ASP A 1011 -24.31 6.38 -25.20
C ASP A 1011 -25.37 7.42 -24.83
N ARG A 1012 -26.57 7.28 -25.37
CA ARG A 1012 -27.67 8.21 -25.10
C ARG A 1012 -28.19 8.12 -23.66
N VAL A 1013 -28.10 6.94 -23.04
CA VAL A 1013 -28.51 6.73 -21.63
C VAL A 1013 -27.43 7.27 -20.71
N LEU A 1014 -26.16 6.99 -21.02
CA LEU A 1014 -25.02 7.53 -20.30
C LEU A 1014 -25.00 9.06 -20.36
N GLN A 1015 -25.26 9.65 -21.53
CA GLN A 1015 -25.36 11.10 -21.70
C GLN A 1015 -26.46 11.68 -20.82
N LEU A 1016 -27.64 11.05 -20.75
CA LEU A 1016 -28.72 11.50 -19.87
C LEU A 1016 -28.29 11.50 -18.39
N CYS A 1017 -27.55 10.49 -17.93
CA CYS A 1017 -26.98 10.49 -16.58
C CYS A 1017 -25.95 11.62 -16.37
N LEU A 1018 -25.09 11.86 -17.35
CA LEU A 1018 -24.11 12.95 -17.31
C LEU A 1018 -24.77 14.34 -17.31
N ASP A 1019 -25.86 14.50 -18.05
CA ASP A 1019 -26.65 15.73 -18.09
C ASP A 1019 -27.30 15.99 -16.73
N ILE A 1020 -27.80 14.95 -16.05
CA ILE A 1020 -28.32 15.09 -14.67
C ILE A 1020 -27.22 15.60 -13.72
N TYR A 1021 -25.98 15.06 -13.80
CA TYR A 1021 -24.87 15.56 -13.00
C TYR A 1021 -24.54 17.02 -13.30
N LEU A 1022 -24.60 17.42 -14.58
CA LEU A 1022 -24.30 18.77 -15.01
C LEU A 1022 -25.37 19.77 -14.53
N VAL A 1023 -26.64 19.42 -14.67
CA VAL A 1023 -27.77 20.26 -14.22
C VAL A 1023 -27.78 20.44 -12.71
N ARG A 1024 -27.41 19.38 -11.97
CA ARG A 1024 -27.20 19.44 -10.51
C ARG A 1024 -26.09 20.42 -10.13
N GLU A 1025 -24.98 20.44 -10.85
CA GLU A 1025 -23.89 21.41 -10.62
C GLU A 1025 -24.28 22.85 -10.97
N ALA A 1026 -25.15 23.03 -11.95
CA ALA A 1026 -25.71 24.32 -12.31
C ALA A 1026 -26.78 24.82 -11.32
N CYS A 1027 -27.17 23.99 -10.33
CA CYS A 1027 -28.26 24.25 -9.38
C CYS A 1027 -29.63 24.50 -10.05
N GLU A 1028 -29.86 23.94 -11.24
CA GLU A 1028 -31.12 24.02 -11.98
C GLU A 1028 -32.04 22.85 -11.61
N PHE A 1029 -32.53 22.85 -10.36
CA PHE A 1029 -33.19 21.70 -9.73
C PHE A 1029 -34.49 21.23 -10.40
N ALA A 1030 -35.21 22.12 -11.10
CA ALA A 1030 -36.42 21.75 -11.84
C ALA A 1030 -36.09 20.82 -13.03
N LEU A 1031 -35.02 21.17 -13.77
CA LEU A 1031 -34.56 20.35 -14.87
C LEU A 1031 -33.94 19.03 -14.38
N GLU A 1032 -33.34 19.02 -13.19
CA GLU A 1032 -32.85 17.78 -12.54
C GLU A 1032 -34.00 16.78 -12.34
N GLU A 1033 -35.13 17.23 -11.80
CA GLU A 1033 -36.32 16.38 -11.59
C GLU A 1033 -36.90 15.89 -12.92
N ASP A 1034 -37.01 16.75 -13.93
CA ASP A 1034 -37.52 16.40 -15.26
C ASP A 1034 -36.66 15.34 -15.96
N LEU A 1035 -35.33 15.52 -15.95
CA LEU A 1035 -34.39 14.57 -16.54
C LEU A 1035 -34.37 13.23 -15.78
N PHE A 1036 -34.45 13.26 -14.45
CA PHE A 1036 -34.56 12.05 -13.66
C PHE A 1036 -35.87 11.31 -13.90
N ALA A 1037 -37.01 12.02 -13.99
CA ALA A 1037 -38.30 11.42 -14.32
C ALA A 1037 -38.26 10.74 -15.70
N LYS A 1038 -37.59 11.37 -16.69
CA LYS A 1038 -37.33 10.79 -18.00
C LYS A 1038 -36.47 9.52 -17.92
N LEU A 1039 -35.43 9.51 -17.09
CA LEU A 1039 -34.59 8.33 -16.85
C LEU A 1039 -35.40 7.19 -16.23
N VAL A 1040 -36.21 7.46 -15.21
CA VAL A 1040 -37.06 6.45 -14.57
C VAL A 1040 -38.10 5.90 -15.55
N PHE A 1041 -38.70 6.76 -16.38
CA PHE A 1041 -39.63 6.32 -17.42
C PHE A 1041 -38.97 5.36 -18.42
N LEU A 1042 -37.73 5.64 -18.82
CA LEU A 1042 -36.95 4.78 -19.71
C LEU A 1042 -36.76 3.38 -19.12
N PHE A 1043 -36.37 3.27 -17.84
CA PHE A 1043 -36.17 1.99 -17.16
C PHE A 1043 -37.47 1.28 -16.77
N ARG A 1044 -38.61 1.97 -16.77
CA ARG A 1044 -39.94 1.38 -16.56
C ARG A 1044 -40.51 0.71 -17.82
N SER A 1045 -40.04 1.09 -19.01
CA SER A 1045 -40.53 0.58 -20.31
C SER A 1045 -39.40 -0.08 -21.12
N PRO A 1046 -39.30 -1.42 -21.11
CA PRO A 1046 -38.27 -2.14 -21.88
C PRO A 1046 -38.31 -1.86 -23.38
N GLU A 1047 -39.49 -1.66 -23.96
CA GLU A 1047 -39.65 -1.31 -25.38
C GLU A 1047 -39.00 0.02 -25.73
N THR A 1048 -39.15 1.01 -24.86
CA THR A 1048 -38.56 2.34 -25.03
C THR A 1048 -37.04 2.27 -24.86
N LEU A 1049 -36.56 1.49 -23.88
CA LEU A 1049 -35.13 1.25 -23.67
C LEU A 1049 -34.47 0.60 -24.89
N ILE A 1050 -35.11 -0.40 -25.51
CA ILE A 1050 -34.63 -1.03 -26.75
C ILE A 1050 -34.56 -0.01 -27.89
N LYS A 1051 -35.61 0.80 -28.10
CA LYS A 1051 -35.62 1.84 -29.14
C LYS A 1051 -34.50 2.87 -28.95
N TRP A 1052 -34.24 3.25 -27.70
CA TRP A 1052 -33.24 4.26 -27.34
C TRP A 1052 -31.79 3.75 -27.48
N THR A 1053 -31.58 2.45 -27.29
CA THR A 1053 -30.25 1.81 -27.27
C THR A 1053 -29.86 1.16 -28.60
N ARG A 1054 -30.65 1.34 -29.67
CA ARG A 1054 -30.29 0.86 -31.00
C ARG A 1054 -28.96 1.48 -31.47
N PRO A 1055 -28.12 0.70 -32.18
CA PRO A 1055 -26.99 1.24 -32.92
C PRO A 1055 -27.46 2.40 -33.80
N LYS A 1056 -26.59 3.38 -34.05
CA LYS A 1056 -26.88 4.39 -35.07
C LYS A 1056 -27.00 3.64 -36.39
N GLU A 1057 -28.14 3.76 -37.08
CA GLU A 1057 -28.21 3.38 -38.48
C GLU A 1057 -27.24 4.31 -39.20
N GLU A 1058 -26.10 3.76 -39.66
CA GLU A 1058 -25.35 4.40 -40.72
C GLU A 1058 -26.35 4.47 -41.88
N LEU A 1059 -26.82 5.68 -42.20
CA LEU A 1059 -27.49 5.92 -43.46
C LEU A 1059 -26.49 5.47 -44.51
N ALA A 1060 -26.70 4.28 -45.06
CA ALA A 1060 -26.15 3.94 -46.33
C ALA A 1060 -26.58 5.07 -47.26
N ASP A 1061 -25.62 5.71 -47.90
CA ASP A 1061 -25.86 6.51 -49.09
C ASP A 1061 -26.44 5.54 -50.15
N ASP A 1062 -27.71 5.17 -50.00
CA ASP A 1062 -28.50 4.57 -51.04
C ASP A 1062 -28.83 5.72 -52.00
N GLU A 1063 -27.87 6.03 -52.88
CA GLU A 1063 -28.13 6.60 -54.20
C GLU A 1063 -28.98 5.59 -55.00
N ASP A 1064 -30.24 5.41 -54.61
CA ASP A 1064 -31.28 4.87 -55.48
C ASP A 1064 -32.07 6.07 -56.03
N ASP A 1065 -31.55 6.59 -57.15
CA ASP A 1065 -32.30 7.38 -58.11
C ASP A 1065 -33.48 6.53 -58.62
N GLU A 1066 -34.64 6.59 -57.96
CA GLU A 1066 -35.92 6.29 -58.59
C GLU A 1066 -36.67 7.60 -58.86
N ASP A 1067 -36.64 7.98 -60.14
CA ASP A 1067 -37.41 9.07 -60.76
C ASP A 1067 -38.90 9.02 -60.39
N PRO A 1068 -39.53 10.14 -60.00
CA PRO A 1068 -40.98 10.23 -59.94
C PRO A 1068 -41.53 10.72 -61.29
N GLU A 1069 -41.71 9.83 -62.25
CA GLU A 1069 -42.56 10.10 -63.42
C GLU A 1069 -43.86 9.29 -63.38
N GLY A 1070 -44.94 10.00 -63.03
CA GLY A 1070 -46.24 9.89 -63.69
C GLY A 1070 -47.16 8.73 -63.32
N GLY A 1071 -48.29 9.04 -62.68
CA GLY A 1071 -49.45 8.14 -62.71
C GLY A 1071 -50.52 8.43 -61.67
N ALA A 1072 -51.56 9.13 -62.09
CA ALA A 1072 -52.81 9.35 -61.36
C ALA A 1072 -53.57 8.04 -61.05
N GLY A 1073 -54.41 8.07 -60.01
CA GLY A 1073 -55.57 7.16 -59.92
C GLY A 1073 -55.99 6.75 -58.50
N ASP A 1074 -57.04 7.39 -58.02
CA ASP A 1074 -58.06 6.94 -57.06
C ASP A 1074 -57.87 5.56 -56.37
N HIS A 1075 -57.71 5.55 -55.04
CA HIS A 1075 -58.76 5.18 -54.07
C HIS A 1075 -58.30 5.27 -52.61
#